data_AF-A0A7Y3LR11-F1
#
_entry.id   AF-A0A7Y3LR11-F1
#
_cell.length_a   1.000
_cell.length_b   1.000
_cell.length_c   1.000
_cell.angle_alpha   90.00
_cell.angle_beta   90.00
_cell.angle_gamma   90.00
#
_symmetry.space_group_name_H-M   'P 1'
#
loop_
_entity.id
_entity.type
_entity.pdbx_description
1 polymer ?
#
loop_
_entity_poly.entity_id
_entity_poly.type
_entity_poly.pdbx_seq_one_letter_code
_entity_poly.pdbx_strand_id
1 'polypeptide(L)'
;MTAAVVVAGLLSGPAASARPAPEPPLTTMSVKSPPGGANVRVLVFYGSAAAGEESPVVNAGIETIEKIGLSGPTDQRFKTEATDDASVFTDEARLGRYNAIVFLTGGGDILDPEQEAGLEAYMEAGGGFVGVHDAARAEPYSDWFTGLVGARPAASSPTAVQRAVVEVGDRQHPATKDLPVQWKRPDQWFNWTKNPSGAVHTVARVRESSYAPGASANGWDHPVSWCRDYDGGRSFYTGMGGTVSSYDESDFRTHLRGALLWTSRLVQADCKATITGNYKAERLTQPNQAGQNDQIGEPHGLVTAPDGRVFYIGRGGADSSRPVVTDWNNPDIGKGRGEIHVYDPRTKKVTLAGALTVFGNKGGGDELVKVEEGLLGIELDPRFEQNGWVYLHYTPHSQINRDTRMAERRVSRFTLDLATNKLDLDSEKVLLKWPVQIHSCCHAGGGMTWDSKGNLYIATGDNNSSRFSDGYSGNNPEPNFKGVSFADARRTAGNTHNLNGKILRVHPEPDGTYTLPAGNLFTGQETDEGGGKTRGEIYVMGVRNPARIFVDRKTDILYAGWVGPDASAPSTTWGPAKYDTFAVITEAGNRGWPYCMGNKQPYRDRNLPDPTKPLGWYDCDHPKNESPNNDGLVNLPPVTGNNIWYSPQGGAPDFPRDANGIPSYKQEESTYLLPWLKGGGQAAMNGPVYRYDTASASEVKWPAYWDGKWFVGDFYDADQPRNAVITDPKTHGDGGLPVHSESLKKIVPVGNDGIRNLMDWKFGPDGSLYVLDYGRGFFTSDAKSALWQVTYKGGGPTPAAGQLARGAAR
;
A
#
# COMPACT_ATOMS: atom_id res chain seq x y z
N MET A 1 -8.61 72.66 21.47
CA MET A 1 -8.10 71.55 22.31
C MET A 1 -6.72 71.20 21.82
N THR A 2 -5.79 71.19 22.74
CA THR A 2 -4.34 71.24 22.60
C THR A 2 -3.72 69.92 22.13
N ALA A 3 -2.79 70.02 21.18
CA ALA A 3 -1.90 68.94 20.77
C ALA A 3 -0.82 68.72 21.83
N ALA A 4 -0.58 67.46 22.20
CA ALA A 4 0.58 67.05 22.99
C ALA A 4 1.31 65.95 22.22
N VAL A 5 2.49 66.29 21.70
CA VAL A 5 3.44 65.37 21.09
C VAL A 5 4.38 64.91 22.20
N VAL A 6 4.40 63.62 22.50
CA VAL A 6 5.40 62.99 23.37
C VAL A 6 6.48 62.40 22.48
N VAL A 7 7.68 62.97 22.53
CA VAL A 7 8.90 62.42 21.92
C VAL A 7 9.57 61.53 22.96
N ALA A 8 9.58 60.21 22.72
CA ALA A 8 10.42 59.28 23.47
C ALA A 8 11.70 59.03 22.68
N GLY A 9 12.84 59.48 23.21
CA GLY A 9 14.16 59.23 22.66
C GLY A 9 14.58 57.77 22.87
N LEU A 10 14.87 57.06 21.77
CA LEU A 10 15.53 55.75 21.79
C LEU A 10 17.03 55.95 21.99
N LEU A 11 17.54 55.56 23.15
CA LEU A 11 18.97 55.34 23.37
C LEU A 11 19.37 54.04 22.66
N SER A 12 20.09 54.15 21.54
CA SER A 12 20.72 53.02 20.87
C SER A 12 21.95 52.57 21.67
N GLY A 13 21.84 51.47 22.40
CA GLY A 13 23.01 50.69 22.82
C GLY A 13 23.64 49.99 21.61
N PRO A 14 24.96 49.78 21.56
CA PRO A 14 25.59 49.08 20.45
C PRO A 14 25.06 47.64 20.40
N ALA A 15 24.67 47.19 19.21
CA ALA A 15 24.40 45.79 18.95
C ALA A 15 25.66 44.98 19.29
N ALA A 16 25.51 43.93 20.10
CA ALA A 16 26.52 42.90 20.21
C ALA A 16 26.67 42.25 18.83
N SER A 17 27.73 42.58 18.11
CA SER A 17 28.08 41.91 16.86
C SER A 17 28.34 40.44 17.15
N ALA A 18 27.44 39.57 16.70
CA ALA A 18 27.68 38.14 16.62
C ALA A 18 28.90 37.90 15.72
N ARG A 19 29.82 37.06 16.18
CA ARG A 19 30.92 36.58 15.34
C ARG A 19 30.31 35.80 14.16
N PRO A 20 30.78 36.01 12.92
CA PRO A 20 30.43 35.11 11.82
C PRO A 20 30.91 33.70 12.14
N ALA A 21 30.13 32.70 11.71
CA ALA A 21 30.51 31.29 11.82
C ALA A 21 31.90 31.09 11.20
N PRO A 22 32.88 30.52 11.93
CA PRO A 22 34.13 30.13 11.31
C PRO A 22 33.85 29.07 10.25
N GLU A 23 34.50 29.17 9.09
CA GLU A 23 34.58 28.04 8.17
C GLU A 23 35.15 26.84 8.95
N PRO A 24 34.56 25.63 8.83
CA PRO A 24 35.06 24.48 9.54
C PRO A 24 36.52 24.23 9.13
N PRO A 25 37.47 24.19 10.07
CA PRO A 25 38.84 23.84 9.75
C PRO A 25 38.86 22.42 9.17
N LEU A 26 39.62 22.20 8.10
CA LEU A 26 39.88 20.85 7.58
C LEU A 26 40.48 20.01 8.71
N THR A 27 39.75 18.98 9.14
CA THR A 27 40.18 18.06 10.18
C THR A 27 41.47 17.37 9.76
N THR A 28 42.52 17.49 10.56
CA THR A 28 43.79 16.76 10.36
C THR A 28 43.82 15.41 11.09
N MET A 29 42.79 15.11 11.88
CA MET A 29 42.65 13.83 12.59
C MET A 29 42.30 12.71 11.62
N SER A 30 43.01 11.58 11.74
CA SER A 30 42.77 10.37 10.96
C SER A 30 42.37 9.25 11.91
N VAL A 31 41.09 9.15 12.24
CA VAL A 31 40.58 8.08 13.11
C VAL A 31 40.71 6.74 12.37
N LYS A 32 41.35 5.76 12.99
CA LYS A 32 41.40 4.39 12.44
C LYS A 32 39.99 3.81 12.40
N SER A 33 39.69 3.02 11.37
CA SER A 33 38.41 2.30 11.29
C SER A 33 38.11 1.56 12.60
N PRO A 34 36.85 1.58 13.07
CA PRO A 34 36.49 0.98 14.36
C PRO A 34 36.96 -0.47 14.48
N PRO A 35 37.20 -0.94 15.72
CA PRO A 35 37.60 -2.32 15.95
C PRO A 35 36.65 -3.31 15.27
N GLY A 36 37.16 -4.46 14.82
CA GLY A 36 36.30 -5.54 14.32
C GLY A 36 35.32 -6.07 15.38
N GLY A 37 34.62 -7.16 15.10
CA GLY A 37 33.60 -7.73 16.00
C GLY A 37 34.12 -8.37 17.30
N ALA A 38 35.39 -8.18 17.66
CA ALA A 38 36.00 -8.72 18.88
C ALA A 38 36.31 -7.59 19.87
N ASN A 39 36.12 -7.83 21.17
CA ASN A 39 36.32 -6.83 22.23
C ASN A 39 35.54 -5.52 22.00
N VAL A 40 34.30 -5.62 21.50
CA VAL A 40 33.47 -4.47 21.15
C VAL A 40 33.29 -3.52 22.33
N ARG A 41 33.43 -2.22 22.07
CA ARG A 41 33.25 -1.15 23.07
C ARG A 41 32.26 -0.10 22.59
N VAL A 42 31.47 0.41 23.52
CA VAL A 42 30.50 1.48 23.30
C VAL A 42 30.81 2.64 24.25
N LEU A 43 31.00 3.84 23.70
CA LEU A 43 31.10 5.07 24.48
C LEU A 43 29.69 5.61 24.73
N VAL A 44 29.36 5.95 25.97
CA VAL A 44 28.09 6.63 26.32
C VAL A 44 28.44 8.06 26.69
N PHE A 45 28.20 8.99 25.78
CA PHE A 45 28.40 10.42 25.97
C PHE A 45 27.10 11.08 26.43
N TYR A 46 27.15 11.83 27.53
CA TYR A 46 25.97 12.45 28.15
C TYR A 46 26.16 13.95 28.45
N GLY A 47 27.04 14.65 27.73
CA GLY A 47 27.26 16.08 27.94
C GLY A 47 26.01 16.94 27.73
N SER A 48 25.83 17.98 28.56
CA SER A 48 24.71 18.92 28.51
C SER A 48 25.19 20.37 28.55
N ALA A 49 24.63 21.23 27.70
CA ALA A 49 24.93 22.67 27.73
C ALA A 49 24.21 23.41 28.87
N ALA A 50 23.23 22.78 29.52
CA ALA A 50 22.52 23.35 30.65
C ALA A 50 23.30 23.13 31.95
N ALA A 51 23.55 24.21 32.70
CA ALA A 51 24.15 24.10 34.04
C ALA A 51 23.15 23.47 35.03
N GLY A 52 23.59 22.47 35.80
CA GLY A 52 22.74 21.82 36.82
C GLY A 52 23.17 20.39 37.17
N GLU A 53 22.38 19.74 38.01
CA GLU A 53 22.50 18.30 38.25
C GLU A 53 22.05 17.50 37.03
N GLU A 54 22.77 16.42 36.73
CA GLU A 54 22.47 15.56 35.60
C GLU A 54 21.10 14.90 35.73
N SER A 55 20.36 14.79 34.62
CA SER A 55 19.01 14.26 34.65
C SER A 55 18.98 12.80 35.16
N PRO A 56 18.05 12.40 36.04
CA PRO A 56 17.88 10.99 36.44
C PRO A 56 17.68 10.04 35.25
N VAL A 57 17.21 10.56 34.11
CA VAL A 57 17.07 9.83 32.84
C VAL A 57 18.42 9.34 32.32
N VAL A 58 19.48 10.14 32.46
CA VAL A 58 20.84 9.80 32.03
C VAL A 58 21.36 8.62 32.84
N ASN A 59 21.22 8.66 34.16
CA ASN A 59 21.64 7.56 35.04
C ASN A 59 20.91 6.25 34.68
N ALA A 60 19.59 6.31 34.47
CA ALA A 60 18.80 5.15 34.05
C ALA A 60 19.24 4.60 32.69
N GLY A 61 19.59 5.50 31.75
CA GLY A 61 20.10 5.13 30.44
C GLY A 61 21.47 4.48 30.48
N ILE A 62 22.43 5.04 31.23
CA ILE A 62 23.77 4.46 31.42
C ILE A 62 23.64 3.06 32.00
N GLU A 63 22.94 2.92 33.13
CA GLU A 63 22.76 1.62 33.81
C GLU A 63 22.13 0.58 32.85
N THR A 64 21.16 1.01 32.04
CA THR A 64 20.50 0.13 31.08
C THR A 64 21.42 -0.30 29.94
N ILE A 65 22.19 0.62 29.36
CA ILE A 65 23.14 0.32 28.28
C ILE A 65 24.26 -0.60 28.77
N GLU A 66 24.76 -0.39 29.99
CA GLU A 66 25.71 -1.30 30.65
C GLU A 66 25.13 -2.71 30.81
N LYS A 67 23.90 -2.82 31.34
CA LYS A 67 23.19 -4.11 31.46
C LYS A 67 22.99 -4.78 30.10
N ILE A 68 22.63 -4.01 29.07
CA ILE A 68 22.48 -4.52 27.70
C ILE A 68 23.81 -5.10 27.21
N GLY A 69 24.93 -4.38 27.37
CA GLY A 69 26.26 -4.82 26.95
C GLY A 69 26.72 -6.13 27.59
N LEU A 70 26.29 -6.40 28.83
CA LEU A 70 26.59 -7.63 29.56
C LEU A 70 25.61 -8.79 29.29
N SER A 71 24.52 -8.53 28.57
CA SER A 71 23.44 -9.50 28.34
C SER A 71 23.52 -10.21 26.99
N GLY A 72 22.78 -11.32 26.85
CA GLY A 72 22.68 -12.11 25.62
C GLY A 72 23.91 -13.00 25.33
N PRO A 73 24.00 -13.54 24.10
CA PRO A 73 25.12 -14.38 23.65
C PRO A 73 26.47 -13.68 23.79
N THR A 74 27.52 -14.44 24.14
CA THR A 74 28.87 -13.90 24.41
C THR A 74 29.46 -13.12 23.23
N ASP A 75 29.19 -13.58 22.00
CA ASP A 75 29.61 -12.94 20.74
C ASP A 75 28.79 -11.70 20.39
N GLN A 76 27.80 -11.34 21.20
CA GLN A 76 27.00 -10.11 21.10
C GLN A 76 27.15 -9.21 22.33
N ARG A 77 28.11 -9.50 23.21
CA ARG A 77 28.41 -8.67 24.38
C ARG A 77 29.41 -7.58 24.02
N PHE A 78 29.30 -6.45 24.69
CA PHE A 78 30.20 -5.31 24.53
C PHE A 78 30.44 -4.63 25.87
N LYS A 79 31.58 -3.94 25.97
CA LYS A 79 31.92 -3.11 27.14
C LYS A 79 31.45 -1.69 26.90
N THR A 80 31.16 -0.99 27.98
CA THR A 80 30.67 0.38 27.97
C THR A 80 31.61 1.27 28.78
N GLU A 81 31.77 2.51 28.36
CA GLU A 81 32.43 3.59 29.12
C GLU A 81 31.53 4.81 29.02
N ALA A 82 31.12 5.39 30.15
CA ALA A 82 30.31 6.60 30.18
C ALA A 82 31.18 7.82 30.51
N THR A 83 30.96 8.95 29.83
CA THR A 83 31.69 10.20 30.07
C THR A 83 30.88 11.42 29.64
N ASP A 84 31.04 12.53 30.35
CA ASP A 84 30.62 13.88 29.93
C ASP A 84 31.79 14.71 29.37
N ASP A 85 33.03 14.22 29.52
CA ASP A 85 34.22 14.87 28.98
C ASP A 85 34.32 14.74 27.46
N ALA A 86 34.02 15.84 26.76
CA ALA A 86 34.06 15.96 25.30
C ALA A 86 35.48 15.90 24.69
N SER A 87 36.55 15.98 25.50
CA SER A 87 37.93 15.83 25.00
C SER A 87 38.21 14.45 24.39
N VAL A 88 37.34 13.46 24.63
CA VAL A 88 37.38 12.17 23.94
C VAL A 88 37.31 12.30 22.42
N PHE A 89 36.64 13.33 21.90
CA PHE A 89 36.49 13.53 20.45
C PHE A 89 37.74 14.11 19.79
N THR A 90 38.67 14.70 20.54
CA THR A 90 39.95 15.20 20.02
C THR A 90 41.13 14.25 20.29
N ASP A 91 40.89 13.10 20.96
CA ASP A 91 41.88 12.04 21.16
C ASP A 91 41.63 10.85 20.20
N GLU A 92 42.36 10.85 19.08
CA GLU A 92 42.29 9.80 18.05
C GLU A 92 42.45 8.38 18.63
N ALA A 93 43.40 8.20 19.55
CA ALA A 93 43.75 6.89 20.09
C ALA A 93 42.72 6.38 21.10
N ARG A 94 41.99 7.27 21.76
CA ARG A 94 40.86 6.94 22.63
C ARG A 94 39.60 6.71 21.80
N LEU A 95 39.27 7.61 20.88
CA LEU A 95 38.08 7.55 20.04
C LEU A 95 38.06 6.29 19.16
N GLY A 96 39.19 5.94 18.54
CA GLY A 96 39.34 4.75 17.70
C GLY A 96 39.19 3.40 18.41
N ARG A 97 38.98 3.38 19.74
CA ARG A 97 38.70 2.14 20.51
C ARG A 97 37.23 1.76 20.52
N TYR A 98 36.34 2.67 20.13
CA TYR A 98 34.91 2.46 20.22
C TYR A 98 34.32 2.02 18.89
N ASN A 99 33.38 1.08 18.97
CA ASN A 99 32.60 0.60 17.83
C ASN A 99 31.34 1.44 17.60
N ALA A 100 30.77 1.95 18.69
CA ALA A 100 29.63 2.84 18.66
C ALA A 100 29.76 3.91 19.76
N ILE A 101 29.18 5.07 19.48
CA ILE A 101 29.02 6.16 20.44
C ILE A 101 27.53 6.39 20.62
N VAL A 102 27.08 6.42 21.87
CA VAL A 102 25.70 6.77 22.24
C VAL A 102 25.71 8.21 22.71
N PHE A 103 24.92 9.05 22.08
CA PHE A 103 24.55 10.35 22.64
C PHE A 103 23.30 10.13 23.48
N LEU A 104 23.51 10.03 24.79
CA LEU A 104 22.48 9.73 25.77
C LEU A 104 22.05 11.03 26.45
N THR A 105 20.96 11.61 25.94
CA THR A 105 20.22 12.74 26.51
C THR A 105 21.09 13.87 27.07
N GLY A 106 21.36 14.85 26.21
CA GLY A 106 21.85 16.19 26.49
C GLY A 106 21.62 17.01 25.22
N GLY A 107 21.40 18.32 25.34
CA GLY A 107 21.07 19.20 24.20
C GLY A 107 21.76 20.54 24.29
N GLY A 108 21.72 21.30 23.20
CA GLY A 108 22.50 22.54 23.04
C GLY A 108 23.85 22.31 22.38
N ASP A 109 24.72 23.30 22.46
CA ASP A 109 26.08 23.32 21.92
C ASP A 109 27.01 22.67 22.96
N ILE A 110 27.35 21.39 22.75
CA ILE A 110 28.07 20.52 23.70
C ILE A 110 29.43 20.06 23.17
N LEU A 111 29.69 20.27 21.87
CA LEU A 111 30.97 20.03 21.22
C LEU A 111 31.51 21.34 20.66
N ASP A 112 32.77 21.67 20.93
CA ASP A 112 33.45 22.70 20.16
C ASP A 112 33.72 22.25 18.71
N PRO A 113 34.11 23.16 17.79
CA PRO A 113 34.34 22.79 16.39
C PRO A 113 35.39 21.70 16.17
N GLU A 114 36.40 21.57 17.04
CA GLU A 114 37.43 20.53 16.92
C GLU A 114 36.89 19.16 17.37
N GLN A 115 36.05 19.15 18.40
CA GLN A 115 35.36 17.96 18.88
C GLN A 115 34.31 17.46 17.89
N GLU A 116 33.53 18.35 17.28
CA GLU A 116 32.59 17.97 16.22
C GLU A 116 33.35 17.34 15.04
N ALA A 117 34.41 18.01 14.56
CA ALA A 117 35.26 17.50 13.50
C ALA A 117 35.87 16.12 13.80
N GLY A 118 36.20 15.84 15.07
CA GLY A 118 36.63 14.52 15.52
C GLY A 118 35.52 13.46 15.46
N LEU A 119 34.28 13.82 15.78
CA LEU A 119 33.11 12.96 15.60
C LEU A 119 32.82 12.70 14.10
N GLU A 120 32.98 13.71 13.23
CA GLU A 120 32.90 13.55 11.77
C GLU A 120 33.91 12.50 11.28
N ALA A 121 35.18 12.69 11.63
CA ALA A 121 36.25 11.77 11.25
C ALA A 121 36.01 10.33 11.76
N TYR A 122 35.42 10.19 12.95
CA TYR A 122 35.00 8.88 13.48
C TYR A 122 33.89 8.23 12.64
N MET A 123 32.89 9.00 12.20
CA MET A 123 31.83 8.51 11.33
C MET A 123 32.37 8.12 9.96
N GLU A 124 33.20 8.96 9.34
CA GLU A 124 33.89 8.70 8.06
C GLU A 124 34.72 7.41 8.11
N ALA A 125 35.37 7.14 9.25
CA ALA A 125 36.13 5.92 9.48
C ALA A 125 35.26 4.65 9.61
N GLY A 126 33.93 4.80 9.65
CA GLY A 126 32.95 3.72 9.76
C GLY A 126 32.35 3.54 11.16
N GLY A 127 32.45 4.56 12.02
CA GLY A 127 31.88 4.58 13.37
C GLY A 127 30.39 4.29 13.43
N GLY A 128 29.94 3.75 14.57
CA GLY A 128 28.53 3.66 14.93
C GLY A 128 28.07 4.84 15.80
N PHE A 129 26.87 5.33 15.57
CA PHE A 129 26.22 6.38 16.36
C PHE A 129 24.81 5.94 16.77
N VAL A 130 24.47 6.15 18.05
CA VAL A 130 23.11 6.00 18.56
C VAL A 130 22.68 7.29 19.26
N GLY A 131 21.71 8.00 18.71
CA GLY A 131 21.09 9.15 19.37
C GLY A 131 19.82 8.73 20.12
N VAL A 132 19.71 9.13 21.39
CA VAL A 132 18.54 8.85 22.24
C VAL A 132 17.86 10.15 22.67
N HIS A 133 16.57 10.27 22.34
CA HIS A 133 15.69 11.36 22.74
C HIS A 133 16.30 12.77 22.53
N ASP A 134 16.71 13.48 23.58
CA ASP A 134 17.23 14.85 23.49
C ASP A 134 18.54 14.99 22.73
N ALA A 135 19.20 13.88 22.35
CA ALA A 135 20.31 13.91 21.40
C ALA A 135 19.95 14.65 20.09
N ALA A 136 18.67 14.67 19.68
CA ALA A 136 18.25 15.45 18.51
C ALA A 136 18.30 16.98 18.71
N ARG A 137 18.57 17.47 19.92
CA ARG A 137 18.77 18.89 20.24
C ARG A 137 20.25 19.27 20.43
N ALA A 138 21.17 18.31 20.38
CA ALA A 138 22.61 18.59 20.44
C ALA A 138 23.10 19.24 19.14
N GLU A 139 24.08 20.14 19.22
CA GLU A 139 24.65 20.86 18.07
C GLU A 139 23.60 21.53 17.17
N PRO A 140 22.71 22.41 17.69
CA PRO A 140 21.57 22.93 16.95
C PRO A 140 21.93 23.76 15.71
N TYR A 141 23.19 24.21 15.61
CA TYR A 141 23.70 24.99 14.49
C TYR A 141 24.43 24.15 13.44
N SER A 142 24.72 22.88 13.72
CA SER A 142 25.41 21.99 12.79
C SER A 142 24.44 21.32 11.81
N ASP A 143 24.67 21.57 10.52
CA ASP A 143 24.00 20.86 9.43
C ASP A 143 24.46 19.41 9.33
N TRP A 144 25.74 19.14 9.60
CA TRP A 144 26.29 17.78 9.59
C TRP A 144 25.67 16.93 10.69
N PHE A 145 25.61 17.44 11.92
CA PHE A 145 24.96 16.75 13.04
C PHE A 145 23.45 16.62 12.84
N THR A 146 22.81 17.63 12.23
CA THR A 146 21.40 17.54 11.81
C THR A 146 21.19 16.38 10.84
N GLY A 147 22.13 16.18 9.91
CA GLY A 147 22.23 14.96 9.14
C GLY A 147 22.36 13.75 10.05
N LEU A 148 23.39 13.65 10.88
CA LEU A 148 23.67 12.50 11.72
C LEU A 148 22.43 11.99 12.48
N VAL A 149 21.67 12.88 13.14
CA VAL A 149 20.42 12.51 13.84
C VAL A 149 19.22 12.33 12.91
N GLY A 150 19.22 12.96 11.74
CA GLY A 150 18.24 12.80 10.66
C GLY A 150 17.07 13.78 10.69
N ALA A 151 16.65 14.26 11.87
CA ALA A 151 15.61 15.28 12.01
C ALA A 151 15.77 16.08 13.31
N ARG A 152 15.34 17.35 13.28
CA ARG A 152 15.29 18.23 14.46
C ARG A 152 13.87 18.32 15.03
N PRO A 153 13.71 18.31 16.37
CA PRO A 153 12.41 18.45 16.98
C PRO A 153 11.87 19.88 16.79
N ALA A 154 10.57 20.01 16.58
CA ALA A 154 9.88 21.29 16.56
C ALA A 154 9.92 21.93 17.95
N ALA A 155 10.14 23.24 18.01
CA ALA A 155 10.20 23.99 19.26
C ALA A 155 8.91 23.86 20.10
N SER A 156 7.77 23.70 19.44
CA SER A 156 6.45 23.53 20.06
C SER A 156 6.05 22.06 20.26
N SER A 157 7.00 21.13 20.27
CA SER A 157 6.73 19.72 20.57
C SER A 157 6.12 19.58 21.97
N PRO A 158 5.18 18.64 22.20
CA PRO A 158 4.67 18.32 23.53
C PRO A 158 5.79 17.94 24.50
N THR A 159 5.74 18.48 25.71
CA THR A 159 6.69 18.16 26.80
C THR A 159 6.08 17.23 27.87
N ALA A 160 4.76 17.08 27.88
CA ALA A 160 4.09 16.18 28.81
C ALA A 160 4.30 14.72 28.40
N VAL A 161 4.51 13.85 29.39
CA VAL A 161 4.52 12.40 29.19
C VAL A 161 3.12 11.94 28.82
N GLN A 162 2.99 11.23 27.70
CA GLN A 162 1.72 10.75 27.19
C GLN A 162 1.83 9.28 26.77
N ARG A 163 0.77 8.50 26.99
CA ARG A 163 0.69 7.14 26.47
C ARG A 163 0.27 7.19 25.00
N ALA A 164 1.10 6.65 24.11
CA ALA A 164 0.81 6.54 22.68
C ALA A 164 1.06 5.11 22.18
N VAL A 165 0.55 4.80 21.00
CA VAL A 165 0.82 3.56 20.28
C VAL A 165 1.99 3.77 19.32
N VAL A 166 3.04 2.97 19.45
CA VAL A 166 4.15 2.88 18.50
C VAL A 166 3.87 1.72 17.54
N GLU A 167 3.92 2.00 16.24
CA GLU A 167 3.77 1.05 15.14
C GLU A 167 5.14 0.57 14.68
N VAL A 168 5.31 -0.74 14.68
CA VAL A 168 6.57 -1.39 14.30
C VAL A 168 6.41 -2.02 12.92
N GLY A 169 6.48 -1.16 11.90
CA GLY A 169 6.33 -1.53 10.48
C GLY A 169 7.49 -2.34 9.93
N ASP A 170 8.69 -2.18 10.50
CA ASP A 170 9.86 -2.99 10.17
C ASP A 170 9.91 -4.26 11.04
N ARG A 171 9.76 -5.41 10.38
CA ARG A 171 9.79 -6.74 11.01
C ARG A 171 11.12 -7.47 10.83
N GLN A 172 12.12 -6.82 10.25
CA GLN A 172 13.42 -7.39 9.89
C GLN A 172 14.57 -6.82 10.74
N HIS A 173 14.56 -5.52 11.02
CA HIS A 173 15.67 -4.88 11.75
C HIS A 173 15.81 -5.43 13.19
N PRO A 174 17.03 -5.68 13.69
CA PRO A 174 17.26 -6.23 15.04
C PRO A 174 16.62 -5.44 16.18
N ALA A 175 16.45 -4.12 16.00
CA ALA A 175 15.80 -3.24 16.97
C ALA A 175 14.27 -3.39 17.04
N THR A 176 13.64 -4.11 16.11
CA THR A 176 12.17 -4.09 15.97
C THR A 176 11.54 -5.45 15.68
N LYS A 177 12.28 -6.39 15.10
CA LYS A 177 11.78 -7.71 14.68
C LYS A 177 11.07 -8.50 15.80
N ASP A 178 11.53 -8.36 17.04
CA ASP A 178 11.04 -9.09 18.22
C ASP A 178 9.98 -8.30 19.02
N LEU A 179 9.67 -7.06 18.61
CA LEU A 179 8.66 -6.21 19.28
C LEU A 179 7.25 -6.54 18.80
N PRO A 180 6.19 -6.27 19.59
CA PRO A 180 4.83 -6.32 19.08
C PRO A 180 4.63 -5.33 17.93
N VAL A 181 3.72 -5.64 16.99
CA VAL A 181 3.46 -4.76 15.83
C VAL A 181 2.87 -3.42 16.27
N GLN A 182 2.13 -3.42 17.37
CA GLN A 182 1.66 -2.23 18.06
C GLN A 182 2.08 -2.28 19.53
N TRP A 183 2.74 -1.22 19.97
CA TRP A 183 3.37 -1.13 21.28
C TRP A 183 2.87 0.11 22.02
N LYS A 184 2.01 -0.06 23.03
CA LYS A 184 1.41 1.06 23.77
C LYS A 184 2.25 1.43 24.99
N ARG A 185 2.88 2.59 24.98
CA ARG A 185 3.84 3.01 26.00
C ARG A 185 3.77 4.50 26.34
N PRO A 186 4.20 4.93 27.55
CA PRO A 186 4.37 6.34 27.89
C PRO A 186 5.75 6.85 27.44
N ASP A 187 5.81 8.04 26.87
CA ASP A 187 7.06 8.80 26.69
C ASP A 187 6.74 10.29 26.44
N GLN A 188 7.78 11.10 26.24
CA GLN A 188 7.67 12.44 25.65
C GLN A 188 7.86 12.34 24.13
N TRP A 189 6.86 12.77 23.37
CA TRP A 189 6.85 12.58 21.91
C TRP A 189 7.22 13.87 21.19
N PHE A 190 8.41 13.90 20.57
CA PHE A 190 8.79 15.02 19.72
C PHE A 190 8.05 14.99 18.39
N ASN A 191 7.65 16.17 17.95
CA ASN A 191 7.27 16.40 16.57
C ASN A 191 8.51 16.89 15.81
N TRP A 192 8.60 16.59 14.52
CA TRP A 192 9.75 16.97 13.69
C TRP A 192 9.47 18.23 12.88
N THR A 193 10.43 19.15 12.84
CA THR A 193 10.38 20.31 11.94
C THR A 193 10.34 19.89 10.46
N LYS A 194 11.11 18.84 10.13
CA LYS A 194 11.10 18.17 8.83
C LYS A 194 10.95 16.67 9.06
N ASN A 195 9.87 16.09 8.53
CA ASN A 195 9.65 14.65 8.60
C ASN A 195 10.75 13.91 7.80
N PRO A 196 11.50 12.97 8.42
CA PRO A 196 12.62 12.28 7.77
C PRO A 196 12.19 11.11 6.85
N SER A 197 10.90 10.73 6.83
CA SER A 197 10.39 9.64 6.00
C SER A 197 10.83 9.74 4.54
N GLY A 198 11.38 8.64 4.02
CA GLY A 198 11.92 8.55 2.67
C GLY A 198 13.39 8.98 2.53
N ALA A 199 13.95 9.70 3.49
CA ALA A 199 15.38 10.03 3.55
C ALA A 199 16.16 9.13 4.53
N VAL A 200 15.45 8.44 5.41
CA VAL A 200 15.99 7.48 6.37
C VAL A 200 15.26 6.14 6.27
N HIS A 201 15.84 5.09 6.84
CA HIS A 201 15.10 3.86 7.06
C HIS A 201 14.27 3.93 8.34
N THR A 202 12.95 4.14 8.22
CA THR A 202 12.05 4.23 9.36
C THR A 202 11.72 2.84 9.89
N VAL A 203 12.09 2.55 11.13
CA VAL A 203 11.85 1.24 11.76
C VAL A 203 10.62 1.26 12.67
N ALA A 204 10.24 2.44 13.19
CA ALA A 204 9.05 2.63 14.02
C ALA A 204 8.43 4.02 13.83
N ARG A 205 7.11 4.11 14.02
CA ARG A 205 6.32 5.35 13.98
C ARG A 205 5.43 5.48 15.21
N VAL A 206 5.15 6.68 15.68
CA VAL A 206 4.14 6.90 16.72
C VAL A 206 2.80 7.28 16.09
N ARG A 207 1.69 6.73 16.60
CA ARG A 207 0.34 6.99 16.08
C ARG A 207 -0.27 8.19 16.77
N GLU A 208 -0.35 9.31 16.08
CA GLU A 208 -0.88 10.56 16.64
C GLU A 208 -2.35 10.50 17.09
N SER A 209 -3.18 9.65 16.48
CA SER A 209 -4.57 9.47 16.94
C SER A 209 -4.72 8.81 18.31
N SER A 210 -3.61 8.40 18.95
CA SER A 210 -3.60 7.77 20.26
C SER A 210 -3.20 8.70 21.42
N TYR A 211 -2.82 9.96 21.14
CA TYR A 211 -2.42 10.95 22.15
C TYR A 211 -2.71 12.39 21.66
N ALA A 212 -2.29 13.41 22.40
CA ALA A 212 -2.41 14.81 21.99
C ALA A 212 -1.06 15.35 21.44
N PRO A 213 -0.86 15.39 20.11
CA PRO A 213 0.41 15.80 19.49
C PRO A 213 0.65 17.32 19.49
N GLY A 214 -0.36 18.12 19.83
CA GLY A 214 -0.24 19.59 19.86
C GLY A 214 -0.18 20.23 18.47
N ALA A 215 0.15 21.52 18.42
CA ALA A 215 0.03 22.34 17.20
C ALA A 215 1.06 22.01 16.10
N SER A 216 2.15 21.30 16.43
CA SER A 216 3.21 20.93 15.49
C SER A 216 3.13 19.48 15.01
N ALA A 217 1.97 18.84 15.17
CA ALA A 217 1.70 17.46 14.75
C ALA A 217 2.23 17.15 13.32
N ASN A 218 2.91 16.01 13.18
CA ASN A 218 3.39 15.50 11.89
C ASN A 218 2.30 14.76 11.10
N GLY A 219 1.20 14.36 11.75
CA GLY A 219 0.09 13.62 11.17
C GLY A 219 0.29 12.10 11.23
N TRP A 220 -0.29 11.40 10.26
CA TRP A 220 -0.26 9.92 10.24
C TRP A 220 1.14 9.34 10.01
N ASP A 221 2.02 10.08 9.34
CA ASP A 221 3.41 9.68 9.11
C ASP A 221 4.30 10.40 10.11
N HIS A 222 4.51 9.74 11.26
CA HIS A 222 5.33 10.27 12.35
C HIS A 222 6.41 9.25 12.76
N PRO A 223 7.56 9.24 12.05
CA PRO A 223 8.73 8.43 12.43
C PRO A 223 9.15 8.70 13.86
N VAL A 224 9.46 7.67 14.64
CA VAL A 224 9.98 7.82 16.01
C VAL A 224 11.31 7.11 16.19
N SER A 225 11.63 6.15 15.33
CA SER A 225 12.96 5.53 15.28
C SER A 225 13.35 5.23 13.84
N TRP A 226 14.61 5.45 13.52
CA TRP A 226 15.15 5.21 12.18
C TRP A 226 16.64 4.90 12.21
N CYS A 227 17.12 4.35 11.10
CA CYS A 227 18.53 4.13 10.86
C CYS A 227 18.93 4.53 9.44
N ARG A 228 20.23 4.74 9.23
CA ARG A 228 20.85 4.93 7.92
C ARG A 228 22.34 4.72 7.98
N ASP A 229 22.94 4.32 6.86
CA ASP A 229 24.36 4.55 6.66
C ASP A 229 24.54 6.06 6.43
N TYR A 230 25.41 6.71 7.21
CA TYR A 230 25.66 8.14 7.13
C TYR A 230 27.14 8.42 7.20
N ASP A 231 27.64 9.12 6.18
CA ASP A 231 29.01 9.60 6.10
C ASP A 231 30.05 8.51 6.41
N GLY A 232 29.95 7.37 5.71
CA GLY A 232 30.79 6.18 5.92
C GLY A 232 30.40 5.29 7.12
N GLY A 233 29.72 5.84 8.12
CA GLY A 233 29.33 5.17 9.37
C GLY A 233 27.87 4.70 9.43
N ARG A 234 27.44 4.28 10.62
CA ARG A 234 26.08 3.79 10.92
C ARG A 234 25.40 4.69 11.93
N SER A 235 24.31 5.33 11.54
CA SER A 235 23.49 6.13 12.45
C SER A 235 22.17 5.44 12.76
N PHE A 236 21.88 5.31 14.05
CA PHE A 236 20.57 4.96 14.57
C PHE A 236 20.08 6.10 15.46
N TYR A 237 18.81 6.46 15.34
CA TYR A 237 18.17 7.42 16.23
C TYR A 237 16.84 6.89 16.74
N THR A 238 16.55 7.14 18.02
CA THR A 238 15.23 6.93 18.60
C THR A 238 14.80 8.14 19.40
N GLY A 239 13.62 8.67 19.10
CA GLY A 239 12.98 9.75 19.86
C GLY A 239 12.37 9.28 21.18
N MET A 240 12.46 7.98 21.49
CA MET A 240 12.04 7.39 22.74
C MET A 240 13.16 7.42 23.78
N GLY A 241 12.83 7.23 25.06
CA GLY A 241 13.78 7.23 26.17
C GLY A 241 13.86 8.54 26.94
N GLY A 242 12.84 9.40 26.84
CA GLY A 242 12.77 10.69 27.55
C GLY A 242 12.33 10.58 29.00
N THR A 243 12.10 9.37 29.52
CA THR A 243 11.66 9.13 30.90
C THR A 243 12.48 8.03 31.56
N VAL A 244 12.68 8.12 32.87
CA VAL A 244 13.31 7.05 33.67
C VAL A 244 12.58 5.72 33.46
N SER A 245 11.24 5.74 33.48
CA SER A 245 10.41 4.53 33.32
C SER A 245 10.53 3.87 31.94
N SER A 246 11.00 4.57 30.91
CA SER A 246 11.23 3.96 29.59
C SER A 246 12.26 2.84 29.70
N TYR A 247 13.28 3.00 30.55
CA TYR A 247 14.39 2.06 30.68
C TYR A 247 14.06 0.80 31.49
N ASP A 248 12.97 0.81 32.25
CA ASP A 248 12.43 -0.37 32.94
C ASP A 248 11.70 -1.34 31.99
N GLU A 249 11.26 -0.84 30.83
CA GLU A 249 10.44 -1.56 29.87
C GLU A 249 11.26 -2.62 29.09
N SER A 250 10.78 -3.87 29.07
CA SER A 250 11.42 -4.97 28.33
C SER A 250 11.58 -4.66 26.85
N ASP A 251 10.53 -4.08 26.25
CA ASP A 251 10.44 -3.85 24.81
C ASP A 251 11.36 -2.70 24.40
N PHE A 252 11.47 -1.65 25.21
CA PHE A 252 12.42 -0.57 24.96
C PHE A 252 13.87 -1.03 25.11
N ARG A 253 14.18 -1.86 26.12
CA ARG A 253 15.52 -2.47 26.25
C ARG A 253 15.87 -3.37 25.06
N THR A 254 14.89 -4.11 24.55
CA THR A 254 15.04 -4.93 23.34
C THR A 254 15.32 -4.06 22.11
N HIS A 255 14.60 -2.95 21.98
CA HIS A 255 14.79 -1.96 20.92
C HIS A 255 16.21 -1.35 20.95
N LEU A 256 16.63 -0.83 22.10
CA LEU A 256 17.97 -0.27 22.29
C LEU A 256 19.06 -1.31 22.05
N ARG A 257 18.87 -2.55 22.51
CA ARG A 257 19.82 -3.64 22.26
C ARG A 257 20.01 -3.85 20.76
N GLY A 258 18.94 -3.98 19.99
CA GLY A 258 19.04 -4.18 18.55
C GLY A 258 19.73 -3.02 17.82
N ALA A 259 19.48 -1.78 18.24
CA ALA A 259 20.18 -0.60 17.73
C ALA A 259 21.69 -0.67 18.00
N LEU A 260 22.08 -0.94 19.25
CA LEU A 260 23.48 -1.05 19.68
C LEU A 260 24.22 -2.18 18.98
N LEU A 261 23.58 -3.35 18.81
CA LEU A 261 24.19 -4.48 18.10
C LEU A 261 24.48 -4.14 16.63
N TRP A 262 23.57 -3.42 15.97
CA TRP A 262 23.76 -3.03 14.57
C TRP A 262 24.83 -1.94 14.41
N THR A 263 24.76 -0.87 15.21
CA THR A 263 25.73 0.24 15.12
C THR A 263 27.14 -0.19 15.50
N SER A 264 27.28 -1.12 16.46
CA SER A 264 28.57 -1.71 16.85
C SER A 264 29.10 -2.79 15.90
N ARG A 265 28.40 -3.07 14.79
CA ARG A 265 28.77 -4.06 13.76
C ARG A 265 28.75 -5.53 14.21
N LEU A 266 28.12 -5.81 15.34
CA LEU A 266 27.92 -7.18 15.85
C LEU A 266 26.89 -7.95 15.02
N VAL A 267 25.90 -7.26 14.46
CA VAL A 267 24.89 -7.85 13.56
C VAL A 267 24.73 -7.05 12.27
N GLN A 268 24.18 -7.71 11.25
CA GLN A 268 23.76 -7.08 10.00
C GLN A 268 22.32 -6.56 10.10
N ALA A 269 22.01 -5.48 9.40
CA ALA A 269 20.63 -5.01 9.20
C ALA A 269 20.54 -4.16 7.93
N ASP A 270 19.34 -4.08 7.36
CA ASP A 270 19.05 -3.17 6.26
C ASP A 270 18.59 -1.83 6.82
N CYS A 271 19.26 -0.75 6.43
CA CYS A 271 18.92 0.62 6.79
C CYS A 271 18.73 1.51 5.55
N LYS A 272 18.23 0.90 4.47
CA LYS A 272 18.11 1.50 3.14
C LYS A 272 16.75 1.24 2.49
N ALA A 273 15.96 0.30 2.99
CA ALA A 273 14.74 -0.17 2.33
C ALA A 273 13.65 0.89 2.14
N THR A 274 13.47 1.82 3.09
CA THR A 274 12.46 2.90 2.94
C THR A 274 13.05 4.21 2.43
N ILE A 275 14.33 4.24 2.03
CA ILE A 275 14.94 5.42 1.43
C ILE A 275 14.53 5.48 -0.04
N THR A 276 13.74 6.49 -0.40
CA THR A 276 13.07 6.55 -1.71
C THR A 276 14.05 6.71 -2.87
N GLY A 277 15.21 7.34 -2.62
CA GLY A 277 16.30 7.48 -3.60
C GLY A 277 16.93 6.15 -4.03
N ASN A 278 16.67 5.05 -3.32
CA ASN A 278 17.15 3.72 -3.68
C ASN A 278 16.26 2.99 -4.68
N TYR A 279 15.21 3.63 -5.21
CA TYR A 279 14.31 3.03 -6.19
C TYR A 279 14.38 3.76 -7.52
N LYS A 280 14.28 2.98 -8.60
CA LYS A 280 14.23 3.51 -9.97
C LYS A 280 13.01 2.94 -10.69
N ALA A 281 12.14 3.83 -11.16
CA ALA A 281 11.06 3.51 -12.09
C ALA A 281 11.50 3.78 -13.53
N GLU A 282 11.30 2.81 -14.43
CA GLU A 282 11.67 2.90 -15.84
C GLU A 282 10.51 2.48 -16.73
N ARG A 283 10.24 3.28 -17.76
CA ARG A 283 9.25 2.98 -18.79
C ARG A 283 9.81 1.95 -19.76
N LEU A 284 9.08 0.85 -19.97
CA LEU A 284 9.53 -0.29 -20.78
C LEU A 284 8.99 -0.29 -22.22
N THR A 285 7.84 0.33 -22.45
CA THR A 285 7.17 0.34 -23.75
C THR A 285 7.43 1.63 -24.51
N GLN A 286 7.33 1.59 -25.84
CA GLN A 286 7.25 2.80 -26.65
C GLN A 286 5.84 3.43 -26.55
N PRO A 287 5.68 4.74 -26.80
CA PRO A 287 4.35 5.38 -26.84
C PRO A 287 3.45 4.74 -27.90
N ASN A 288 2.15 4.65 -27.61
CA ASN A 288 1.16 4.37 -28.64
C ASN A 288 1.27 5.42 -29.76
N GLN A 289 1.09 4.98 -31.00
CA GLN A 289 1.00 5.86 -32.17
C GLN A 289 -0.42 5.82 -32.74
N ALA A 290 -0.83 6.87 -33.45
CA ALA A 290 -2.17 6.90 -34.05
C ALA A 290 -2.39 5.68 -34.98
N GLY A 291 -3.48 4.94 -34.77
CA GLY A 291 -3.80 3.71 -35.49
C GLY A 291 -2.91 2.51 -35.18
N GLN A 292 -1.97 2.59 -34.22
CA GLN A 292 -1.05 1.51 -33.85
C GLN A 292 -1.06 1.26 -32.33
N ASN A 293 -1.53 0.06 -31.97
CA ASN A 293 -1.62 -0.42 -30.58
C ASN A 293 -0.73 -1.65 -30.33
N ASP A 294 0.37 -1.79 -31.05
CA ASP A 294 1.28 -2.94 -30.97
C ASP A 294 2.25 -2.87 -29.77
N GLN A 295 2.30 -1.74 -29.06
CA GLN A 295 3.19 -1.51 -27.91
C GLN A 295 2.50 -1.64 -26.56
N ILE A 296 1.38 -0.93 -26.33
CA ILE A 296 0.68 -0.93 -25.04
C ILE A 296 -0.84 -0.89 -25.16
N GLY A 297 -1.38 -0.35 -26.25
CA GLY A 297 -2.83 -0.28 -26.48
C GLY A 297 -3.52 0.57 -25.41
N GLU A 298 -4.76 0.23 -25.07
CA GLU A 298 -5.45 0.76 -23.89
C GLU A 298 -5.25 -0.22 -22.71
N PRO A 299 -4.19 -0.07 -21.89
CA PRO A 299 -3.76 -1.16 -21.03
C PRO A 299 -4.77 -1.46 -19.94
N HIS A 300 -4.92 -2.73 -19.57
CA HIS A 300 -5.84 -3.16 -18.51
C HIS A 300 -5.17 -4.16 -17.54
N GLY A 301 -5.11 -5.45 -17.87
CA GLY A 301 -4.49 -6.47 -17.01
C GLY A 301 -3.02 -6.75 -17.34
N LEU A 302 -2.25 -7.19 -16.35
CA LEU A 302 -0.89 -7.72 -16.52
C LEU A 302 -0.64 -8.99 -15.69
N VAL A 303 0.25 -9.85 -16.18
CA VAL A 303 0.75 -11.04 -15.49
C VAL A 303 2.22 -11.30 -15.84
N THR A 304 3.00 -11.82 -14.90
CA THR A 304 4.41 -12.17 -15.09
C THR A 304 4.59 -13.68 -15.19
N ALA A 305 5.35 -14.15 -16.17
CA ALA A 305 5.72 -15.56 -16.30
C ALA A 305 6.92 -15.92 -15.42
N PRO A 306 7.09 -17.21 -15.03
CA PRO A 306 8.24 -17.66 -14.24
C PRO A 306 9.60 -17.40 -14.92
N ASP A 307 9.66 -17.39 -16.26
CA ASP A 307 10.86 -17.05 -17.03
C ASP A 307 11.15 -15.54 -17.14
N GLY A 308 10.35 -14.70 -16.49
CA GLY A 308 10.50 -13.25 -16.44
C GLY A 308 9.79 -12.48 -17.56
N ARG A 309 9.19 -13.14 -18.57
CA ARG A 309 8.35 -12.42 -19.55
C ARG A 309 7.15 -11.77 -18.86
N VAL A 310 6.74 -10.61 -19.35
CA VAL A 310 5.58 -9.87 -18.83
C VAL A 310 4.52 -9.81 -19.91
N PHE A 311 3.32 -10.29 -19.60
CA PHE A 311 2.16 -10.27 -20.48
C PHE A 311 1.21 -9.19 -20.01
N TYR A 312 0.62 -8.46 -20.95
CA TYR A 312 -0.38 -7.45 -20.66
C TYR A 312 -1.35 -7.31 -21.83
N ILE A 313 -2.49 -6.67 -21.57
CA ILE A 313 -3.59 -6.58 -22.53
C ILE A 313 -4.02 -5.14 -22.78
N GLY A 314 -4.43 -4.87 -24.02
CA GLY A 314 -5.23 -3.71 -24.40
C GLY A 314 -6.72 -4.03 -24.32
N ARG A 315 -7.52 -3.19 -23.66
CA ARG A 315 -8.96 -3.42 -23.43
C ARG A 315 -9.77 -3.43 -24.71
N GLY A 316 -9.43 -2.58 -25.67
CA GLY A 316 -10.02 -2.55 -27.00
C GLY A 316 -10.43 -1.19 -27.52
N GLY A 317 -10.26 -0.12 -26.74
CA GLY A 317 -10.40 1.26 -27.16
C GLY A 317 -9.31 1.67 -28.13
N ALA A 318 -9.70 2.53 -29.07
CA ALA A 318 -8.78 3.10 -30.06
C ALA A 318 -8.23 4.45 -29.60
N ASP A 319 -7.29 5.00 -30.36
CA ASP A 319 -6.79 6.34 -30.14
C ASP A 319 -7.91 7.38 -30.41
N SER A 320 -7.79 8.55 -29.78
CA SER A 320 -8.84 9.57 -29.81
C SER A 320 -9.16 10.15 -31.19
N SER A 321 -8.33 9.89 -32.22
CA SER A 321 -8.63 10.30 -33.60
C SER A 321 -9.61 9.35 -34.31
N ARG A 322 -9.86 8.15 -33.76
CA ARG A 322 -10.74 7.15 -34.34
C ARG A 322 -12.17 7.33 -33.84
N PRO A 323 -13.17 7.35 -34.75
CA PRO A 323 -14.55 7.51 -34.34
C PRO A 323 -15.03 6.29 -33.53
N VAL A 324 -15.83 6.55 -32.51
CA VAL A 324 -16.56 5.52 -31.76
C VAL A 324 -17.96 5.35 -32.36
N VAL A 325 -18.39 4.10 -32.52
CA VAL A 325 -19.75 3.79 -33.01
C VAL A 325 -20.65 3.58 -31.79
N THR A 326 -21.65 4.45 -31.62
CA THR A 326 -22.58 4.43 -30.48
C THR A 326 -24.04 4.13 -30.85
N ASP A 327 -24.36 4.10 -32.15
CA ASP A 327 -25.70 3.74 -32.67
C ASP A 327 -25.92 2.22 -32.65
N TRP A 328 -26.94 1.77 -31.90
CA TRP A 328 -27.33 0.36 -31.79
C TRP A 328 -27.82 -0.25 -33.11
N ASN A 329 -28.25 0.55 -34.08
CA ASN A 329 -28.63 0.05 -35.41
C ASN A 329 -27.42 -0.30 -36.28
N ASN A 330 -26.24 0.23 -35.96
CA ASN A 330 -25.00 -0.08 -36.66
C ASN A 330 -24.47 -1.45 -36.19
N PRO A 331 -24.11 -2.38 -37.11
CA PRO A 331 -23.54 -3.66 -36.73
C PRO A 331 -22.17 -3.57 -36.05
N ASP A 332 -21.43 -2.47 -36.19
CA ASP A 332 -20.11 -2.26 -35.58
C ASP A 332 -20.17 -1.48 -34.24
N ILE A 333 -21.35 -1.37 -33.63
CA ILE A 333 -21.57 -0.74 -32.31
C ILE A 333 -20.58 -1.29 -31.26
N GLY A 334 -19.76 -0.41 -30.69
CA GLY A 334 -18.81 -0.76 -29.64
C GLY A 334 -17.67 -1.70 -30.08
N LYS A 335 -17.50 -1.97 -31.38
CA LYS A 335 -16.47 -2.87 -31.89
C LYS A 335 -15.06 -2.33 -31.63
N GLY A 336 -14.32 -3.08 -30.83
CA GLY A 336 -12.94 -2.79 -30.45
C GLY A 336 -11.99 -3.94 -30.79
N ARG A 337 -10.70 -3.70 -30.57
CA ARG A 337 -9.63 -4.66 -30.82
C ARG A 337 -8.85 -4.88 -29.54
N GLY A 338 -9.12 -5.96 -28.81
CA GLY A 338 -8.41 -6.27 -27.57
C GLY A 338 -7.06 -6.91 -27.86
N GLU A 339 -5.97 -6.18 -27.65
CA GLU A 339 -4.61 -6.66 -27.92
C GLU A 339 -4.01 -7.47 -26.77
N ILE A 340 -3.14 -8.43 -27.10
CA ILE A 340 -2.32 -9.18 -26.15
C ILE A 340 -0.85 -8.93 -26.50
N HIS A 341 -0.05 -8.52 -25.52
CA HIS A 341 1.36 -8.19 -25.69
C HIS A 341 2.26 -9.01 -24.77
N VAL A 342 3.50 -9.22 -25.21
CA VAL A 342 4.57 -9.84 -24.42
C VAL A 342 5.78 -8.93 -24.42
N TYR A 343 6.21 -8.47 -23.26
CA TYR A 343 7.52 -7.85 -23.06
C TYR A 343 8.52 -8.90 -22.60
N ASP A 344 9.64 -9.01 -23.31
CA ASP A 344 10.75 -9.87 -22.93
C ASP A 344 11.90 -9.04 -22.33
N PRO A 345 12.19 -9.15 -21.02
CA PRO A 345 13.24 -8.36 -20.38
C PRO A 345 14.64 -8.69 -20.91
N ARG A 346 14.86 -9.87 -21.51
CA ARG A 346 16.17 -10.25 -22.08
C ARG A 346 16.49 -9.47 -23.33
N THR A 347 15.50 -9.32 -24.21
CA THR A 347 15.65 -8.62 -25.49
C THR A 347 15.21 -7.15 -25.41
N LYS A 348 14.50 -6.77 -24.35
CA LYS A 348 13.85 -5.47 -24.14
C LYS A 348 12.87 -5.11 -25.26
N LYS A 349 12.23 -6.10 -25.86
CA LYS A 349 11.29 -5.93 -26.98
C LYS A 349 9.87 -6.31 -26.57
N VAL A 350 8.91 -5.60 -27.15
CA VAL A 350 7.49 -5.94 -27.09
C VAL A 350 7.12 -6.73 -28.34
N THR A 351 6.35 -7.81 -28.16
CA THR A 351 5.70 -8.57 -29.22
C THR A 351 4.19 -8.44 -29.07
N LEU A 352 3.50 -8.00 -30.12
CA LEU A 352 2.05 -8.17 -30.21
C LEU A 352 1.76 -9.66 -30.46
N ALA A 353 1.27 -10.36 -29.44
CA ALA A 353 1.03 -11.81 -29.47
C ALA A 353 -0.20 -12.17 -30.31
N GLY A 354 -1.24 -11.34 -30.24
CA GLY A 354 -2.52 -11.55 -30.92
C GLY A 354 -3.50 -10.42 -30.61
N ALA A 355 -4.68 -10.46 -31.23
CA ALA A 355 -5.76 -9.52 -30.93
C ALA A 355 -7.13 -10.16 -31.13
N LEU A 356 -8.07 -9.88 -30.23
CA LEU A 356 -9.46 -10.34 -30.27
C LEU A 356 -10.40 -9.22 -30.72
N THR A 357 -11.47 -9.58 -31.44
CA THR A 357 -12.56 -8.62 -31.72
C THR A 357 -13.52 -8.59 -30.55
N VAL A 358 -13.56 -7.47 -29.82
CA VAL A 358 -14.29 -7.33 -28.55
C VAL A 358 -15.34 -6.24 -28.62
N PHE A 359 -16.36 -6.32 -27.76
CA PHE A 359 -17.25 -5.21 -27.49
C PHE A 359 -16.62 -4.36 -26.38
N GLY A 360 -16.09 -3.18 -26.71
CA GLY A 360 -15.37 -2.35 -25.75
C GLY A 360 -15.02 -0.92 -26.21
N ASN A 361 -15.26 -0.59 -27.48
CA ASN A 361 -14.92 0.71 -28.06
C ASN A 361 -16.17 1.57 -28.34
N LYS A 362 -16.91 1.91 -27.28
CA LYS A 362 -18.08 2.81 -27.34
C LYS A 362 -17.78 4.22 -26.78
N GLY A 363 -16.52 4.47 -26.43
CA GLY A 363 -16.04 5.72 -25.86
C GLY A 363 -16.46 5.95 -24.41
N GLY A 364 -16.15 7.14 -23.89
CA GLY A 364 -16.64 7.64 -22.61
C GLY A 364 -17.94 8.43 -22.70
N GLY A 365 -18.34 9.03 -21.57
CA GLY A 365 -19.52 9.89 -21.48
C GLY A 365 -20.55 9.41 -20.45
N ASP A 366 -21.81 9.76 -20.69
CA ASP A 366 -22.94 9.42 -19.82
C ASP A 366 -23.16 7.90 -19.72
N GLU A 367 -23.86 7.49 -18.66
CA GLU A 367 -24.04 6.09 -18.27
C GLU A 367 -24.56 5.17 -19.39
N LEU A 368 -25.42 5.66 -20.27
CA LEU A 368 -26.00 4.90 -21.38
C LEU A 368 -25.12 4.89 -22.64
N VAL A 369 -24.06 5.69 -22.67
CA VAL A 369 -23.13 5.83 -23.79
C VAL A 369 -21.86 5.03 -23.53
N LYS A 370 -21.17 5.27 -22.41
CA LYS A 370 -19.89 4.62 -22.11
C LYS A 370 -19.96 3.10 -21.97
N VAL A 371 -18.82 2.41 -22.10
CA VAL A 371 -18.71 0.96 -21.92
C VAL A 371 -17.36 0.56 -21.30
N GLU A 372 -17.39 -0.27 -20.27
CA GLU A 372 -16.18 -0.83 -19.62
C GLU A 372 -15.85 -2.25 -20.10
N GLU A 373 -16.70 -2.86 -20.93
CA GLU A 373 -16.45 -4.16 -21.56
C GLU A 373 -15.20 -4.15 -22.44
N GLY A 374 -14.68 -5.32 -22.79
CA GLY A 374 -13.52 -5.44 -23.67
C GLY A 374 -12.73 -6.70 -23.33
N LEU A 375 -11.41 -6.64 -23.48
CA LEU A 375 -10.46 -7.60 -22.95
C LEU A 375 -9.95 -7.13 -21.58
N LEU A 376 -10.36 -7.80 -20.51
CA LEU A 376 -10.31 -7.24 -19.15
C LEU A 376 -9.35 -7.97 -18.21
N GLY A 377 -9.15 -9.26 -18.41
CA GLY A 377 -8.28 -10.07 -17.56
C GLY A 377 -7.36 -10.96 -18.39
N ILE A 378 -6.16 -11.18 -17.87
CA ILE A 378 -5.18 -12.13 -18.38
C ILE A 378 -4.55 -12.87 -17.20
N GLU A 379 -4.35 -14.17 -17.34
CA GLU A 379 -3.59 -14.96 -16.38
C GLU A 379 -2.94 -16.16 -17.12
N LEU A 380 -1.78 -16.60 -16.65
CA LEU A 380 -1.07 -17.74 -17.23
C LEU A 380 -1.37 -18.99 -16.43
N ASP A 381 -1.48 -20.15 -17.09
CA ASP A 381 -1.62 -21.42 -16.39
C ASP A 381 -0.43 -21.64 -15.43
N PRO A 382 -0.61 -22.25 -14.24
CA PRO A 382 0.50 -22.54 -13.34
C PRO A 382 1.61 -23.39 -13.98
N ARG A 383 1.30 -24.09 -15.08
CA ARG A 383 2.24 -24.88 -15.92
C ARG A 383 2.57 -24.20 -17.25
N PHE A 384 2.48 -22.88 -17.32
CA PHE A 384 2.63 -22.08 -18.55
C PHE A 384 3.89 -22.42 -19.36
N GLU A 385 5.04 -22.61 -18.71
CA GLU A 385 6.29 -22.94 -19.40
C GLU A 385 6.26 -24.33 -20.07
N GLN A 386 5.31 -25.18 -19.70
CA GLN A 386 5.12 -26.50 -20.30
C GLN A 386 4.01 -26.53 -21.35
N ASN A 387 2.92 -25.76 -21.16
CA ASN A 387 1.71 -25.86 -22.00
C ASN A 387 1.40 -24.61 -22.84
N GLY A 388 2.02 -23.47 -22.54
CA GLY A 388 1.75 -22.20 -23.21
C GLY A 388 0.34 -21.65 -22.98
N TRP A 389 -0.41 -22.14 -21.98
CA TRP A 389 -1.81 -21.78 -21.82
C TRP A 389 -2.00 -20.38 -21.20
N VAL A 390 -2.83 -19.58 -21.85
CA VAL A 390 -3.19 -18.22 -21.46
C VAL A 390 -4.71 -18.14 -21.28
N TYR A 391 -5.18 -17.64 -20.15
CA TYR A 391 -6.59 -17.42 -19.86
C TYR A 391 -6.93 -15.95 -20.05
N LEU A 392 -7.99 -15.66 -20.80
CA LEU A 392 -8.44 -14.31 -21.12
C LEU A 392 -9.91 -14.13 -20.70
N HIS A 393 -10.18 -13.05 -19.96
CA HIS A 393 -11.53 -12.63 -19.57
C HIS A 393 -11.98 -11.49 -20.47
N TYR A 394 -13.00 -11.72 -21.30
CA TYR A 394 -13.41 -10.74 -22.31
C TYR A 394 -14.88 -10.87 -22.75
N THR A 395 -15.35 -9.83 -23.46
CA THR A 395 -16.69 -9.76 -24.06
C THR A 395 -16.54 -9.75 -25.60
N PRO A 396 -16.78 -10.88 -26.29
CA PRO A 396 -16.68 -10.94 -27.75
C PRO A 396 -17.74 -10.07 -28.42
N HIS A 397 -17.35 -9.28 -29.42
CA HIS A 397 -18.30 -8.45 -30.16
C HIS A 397 -19.36 -9.29 -30.90
N SER A 398 -19.00 -10.48 -31.36
CA SER A 398 -19.90 -11.38 -32.09
C SER A 398 -21.05 -11.94 -31.25
N GLN A 399 -21.01 -11.76 -29.93
CA GLN A 399 -21.99 -12.30 -28.98
C GLN A 399 -22.87 -11.21 -28.35
N ILE A 400 -22.95 -10.03 -28.96
CA ILE A 400 -23.89 -9.00 -28.53
C ILE A 400 -25.25 -9.21 -29.18
N ASN A 401 -26.32 -9.00 -28.41
CA ASN A 401 -27.66 -8.82 -28.91
C ASN A 401 -27.98 -7.33 -28.91
N ARG A 402 -28.00 -6.70 -30.09
CA ARG A 402 -28.26 -5.27 -30.24
C ARG A 402 -29.70 -4.87 -29.92
N ASP A 403 -30.64 -5.82 -30.05
CA ASP A 403 -32.06 -5.58 -29.78
C ASP A 403 -32.34 -5.54 -28.28
N THR A 404 -31.91 -6.57 -27.55
CA THR A 404 -32.09 -6.65 -26.09
C THR A 404 -31.00 -5.89 -25.32
N ARG A 405 -29.92 -5.49 -26.00
CA ARG A 405 -28.72 -4.88 -25.41
C ARG A 405 -28.14 -5.75 -24.30
N MET A 406 -28.00 -7.03 -24.61
CA MET A 406 -27.34 -8.03 -23.77
C MET A 406 -26.08 -8.54 -24.47
N ALA A 407 -25.13 -9.07 -23.72
CA ALA A 407 -23.96 -9.75 -24.24
C ALA A 407 -23.63 -11.00 -23.42
N GLU A 408 -22.74 -11.82 -23.97
CA GLU A 408 -22.08 -12.90 -23.25
C GLU A 408 -20.66 -12.46 -22.87
N ARG A 409 -20.36 -12.45 -21.56
CA ARG A 409 -18.99 -12.32 -21.07
C ARG A 409 -18.43 -13.72 -20.83
N ARG A 410 -17.13 -13.93 -21.08
CA ARG A 410 -16.50 -15.24 -20.92
C ARG A 410 -15.07 -15.17 -20.40
N VAL A 411 -14.64 -16.29 -19.83
CA VAL A 411 -13.23 -16.64 -19.67
C VAL A 411 -12.92 -17.77 -20.64
N SER A 412 -11.93 -17.57 -21.50
CA SER A 412 -11.47 -18.58 -22.46
C SER A 412 -9.98 -18.83 -22.30
N ARG A 413 -9.55 -20.06 -22.56
CA ARG A 413 -8.17 -20.47 -22.62
C ARG A 413 -7.70 -20.52 -24.08
N PHE A 414 -6.50 -20.01 -24.33
CA PHE A 414 -5.78 -20.08 -25.60
C PHE A 414 -4.40 -20.68 -25.39
N THR A 415 -3.72 -21.02 -26.49
CA THR A 415 -2.35 -21.53 -26.48
C THR A 415 -1.41 -20.51 -27.13
N LEU A 416 -0.34 -20.16 -26.43
CA LEU A 416 0.76 -19.37 -26.93
C LEU A 416 1.88 -20.28 -27.42
N ASP A 417 2.38 -20.02 -28.61
CA ASP A 417 3.65 -20.57 -29.07
C ASP A 417 4.79 -19.90 -28.28
N LEU A 418 5.43 -20.68 -27.40
CA LEU A 418 6.51 -20.22 -26.52
C LEU A 418 7.77 -19.80 -27.29
N ALA A 419 7.97 -20.26 -28.53
CA ALA A 419 9.12 -19.91 -29.35
C ALA A 419 8.92 -18.58 -30.08
N THR A 420 7.70 -18.28 -30.52
CA THR A 420 7.40 -17.08 -31.31
C THR A 420 6.68 -15.97 -30.53
N ASN A 421 6.22 -16.26 -29.31
CA ASN A 421 5.34 -15.39 -28.52
C ASN A 421 4.04 -15.01 -29.27
N LYS A 422 3.54 -15.90 -30.14
CA LYS A 422 2.27 -15.69 -30.86
C LYS A 422 1.17 -16.55 -30.28
N LEU A 423 -0.01 -15.95 -30.12
CA LEU A 423 -1.19 -16.62 -29.61
C LEU A 423 -1.94 -17.29 -30.77
N ASP A 424 -2.19 -18.59 -30.66
CA ASP A 424 -3.06 -19.32 -31.58
C ASP A 424 -4.52 -19.02 -31.23
N LEU A 425 -5.16 -18.16 -32.04
CA LEU A 425 -6.54 -17.75 -31.82
C LEU A 425 -7.56 -18.87 -32.10
N ASP A 426 -7.19 -19.86 -32.91
CA ASP A 426 -8.06 -21.00 -33.22
C ASP A 426 -8.06 -22.05 -32.10
N SER A 427 -7.14 -21.93 -31.14
CA SER A 427 -7.04 -22.81 -29.97
C SER A 427 -8.03 -22.51 -28.83
N GLU A 428 -8.96 -21.57 -29.04
CA GLU A 428 -9.91 -21.13 -28.00
C GLU A 428 -10.67 -22.31 -27.37
N LYS A 429 -10.62 -22.38 -26.05
CA LYS A 429 -11.55 -23.18 -25.25
C LYS A 429 -12.29 -22.28 -24.26
N VAL A 430 -13.61 -22.17 -24.43
CA VAL A 430 -14.45 -21.40 -23.51
C VAL A 430 -14.60 -22.16 -22.19
N LEU A 431 -14.03 -21.62 -21.12
CA LEU A 431 -14.05 -22.22 -19.78
C LEU A 431 -15.39 -21.94 -19.07
N LEU A 432 -15.79 -20.66 -19.06
CA LEU A 432 -16.97 -20.18 -18.36
C LEU A 432 -17.55 -18.98 -19.10
N LYS A 433 -18.88 -18.87 -19.15
CA LYS A 433 -19.59 -17.76 -19.79
C LYS A 433 -20.88 -17.42 -19.07
N TRP A 434 -21.29 -16.16 -19.09
CA TRP A 434 -22.51 -15.67 -18.43
C TRP A 434 -23.08 -14.43 -19.12
N PRO A 435 -24.40 -14.19 -18.98
CA PRO A 435 -25.05 -13.02 -19.57
C PRO A 435 -24.75 -11.75 -18.79
N VAL A 436 -24.64 -10.63 -19.51
CA VAL A 436 -24.51 -9.27 -18.99
C VAL A 436 -25.41 -8.32 -19.78
N GLN A 437 -25.94 -7.28 -19.13
CA GLN A 437 -26.58 -6.16 -19.82
C GLN A 437 -25.52 -5.18 -20.29
N ILE A 438 -25.68 -4.68 -21.52
CA ILE A 438 -24.80 -3.68 -22.16
C ILE A 438 -25.58 -2.43 -22.56
N HIS A 439 -26.78 -2.24 -22.02
CA HIS A 439 -27.60 -1.05 -22.19
C HIS A 439 -27.00 0.14 -21.44
N SER A 440 -26.66 -0.10 -20.17
CA SER A 440 -26.04 0.85 -19.26
C SER A 440 -24.67 0.34 -18.87
N CYS A 441 -23.72 1.25 -18.73
CA CYS A 441 -22.53 1.01 -17.94
C CYS A 441 -22.93 0.79 -16.46
N CYS A 442 -22.17 0.12 -15.60
CA CYS A 442 -20.73 -0.13 -15.62
C CYS A 442 -20.35 -1.43 -14.90
N HIS A 443 -19.08 -1.57 -14.54
CA HIS A 443 -18.51 -2.57 -13.63
C HIS A 443 -18.40 -3.95 -14.27
N ALA A 444 -17.34 -4.12 -15.05
CA ALA A 444 -17.06 -5.39 -15.69
C ALA A 444 -16.22 -6.34 -14.82
N GLY A 445 -15.52 -5.84 -13.79
CA GLY A 445 -14.52 -6.61 -13.06
C GLY A 445 -13.29 -6.86 -13.91
N GLY A 446 -12.79 -8.09 -13.96
CA GLY A 446 -11.67 -8.47 -14.83
C GLY A 446 -10.53 -9.18 -14.12
N GLY A 447 -10.43 -9.05 -12.80
CA GLY A 447 -9.33 -9.63 -12.03
C GLY A 447 -9.32 -11.15 -12.10
N MET A 448 -8.14 -11.74 -12.33
CA MET A 448 -7.92 -13.19 -12.25
C MET A 448 -6.62 -13.48 -11.48
N THR A 449 -6.56 -14.66 -10.85
CA THR A 449 -5.37 -15.15 -10.14
C THR A 449 -5.52 -16.63 -9.78
N TRP A 450 -4.41 -17.30 -9.44
CA TRP A 450 -4.40 -18.72 -9.05
C TRP A 450 -3.99 -18.90 -7.59
N ASP A 451 -4.59 -19.88 -6.93
CA ASP A 451 -4.06 -20.39 -5.66
C ASP A 451 -2.96 -21.46 -5.86
N SER A 452 -2.40 -21.95 -4.76
CA SER A 452 -1.38 -23.01 -4.76
C SER A 452 -1.90 -24.35 -5.28
N LYS A 453 -3.23 -24.56 -5.28
CA LYS A 453 -3.91 -25.82 -5.62
C LYS A 453 -4.38 -25.88 -7.08
N GLY A 454 -4.11 -24.83 -7.86
CA GLY A 454 -4.51 -24.76 -9.26
C GLY A 454 -5.98 -24.38 -9.45
N ASN A 455 -6.61 -23.71 -8.48
CA ASN A 455 -7.92 -23.11 -8.68
C ASN A 455 -7.75 -21.69 -9.23
N LEU A 456 -8.54 -21.37 -10.26
CA LEU A 456 -8.62 -20.06 -10.87
C LEU A 456 -9.70 -19.25 -10.18
N TYR A 457 -9.32 -18.07 -9.69
CA TYR A 457 -10.23 -17.06 -9.16
C TYR A 457 -10.58 -16.06 -10.26
N ILE A 458 -11.86 -15.74 -10.41
CA ILE A 458 -12.37 -14.86 -11.48
C ILE A 458 -13.27 -13.80 -10.86
N ALA A 459 -12.86 -12.54 -10.93
CA ALA A 459 -13.60 -11.41 -10.41
C ALA A 459 -14.55 -10.83 -11.47
N THR A 460 -15.83 -10.74 -11.13
CA THR A 460 -16.89 -10.22 -11.99
C THR A 460 -17.52 -8.98 -11.35
N GLY A 461 -17.68 -7.92 -12.14
CA GLY A 461 -18.41 -6.74 -11.66
C GLY A 461 -19.92 -6.98 -11.65
N ASP A 462 -20.65 -6.16 -10.90
CA ASP A 462 -22.10 -6.29 -10.68
C ASP A 462 -22.95 -5.94 -11.90
N ASN A 463 -22.34 -5.32 -12.92
CA ASN A 463 -22.98 -4.93 -14.16
C ASN A 463 -24.23 -4.05 -13.94
N ASN A 464 -24.16 -3.17 -12.94
CA ASN A 464 -25.27 -2.37 -12.46
C ASN A 464 -24.88 -0.90 -12.20
N SER A 465 -25.84 0.03 -12.26
CA SER A 465 -25.61 1.45 -12.00
C SER A 465 -26.26 1.92 -10.70
N SER A 466 -25.52 2.66 -9.89
CA SER A 466 -26.02 3.38 -8.71
C SER A 466 -26.60 4.77 -9.04
N ARG A 467 -26.44 5.26 -10.27
CA ARG A 467 -26.87 6.61 -10.66
C ARG A 467 -28.39 6.79 -10.68
N PHE A 468 -29.14 5.69 -10.77
CA PHE A 468 -30.60 5.67 -10.68
C PHE A 468 -31.09 5.48 -9.23
N SER A 469 -30.23 5.77 -8.26
CA SER A 469 -30.48 5.71 -6.82
C SER A 469 -29.71 6.82 -6.09
N ASP A 470 -29.55 7.97 -6.75
CA ASP A 470 -28.79 9.15 -6.28
C ASP A 470 -27.34 8.82 -5.88
N GLY A 471 -26.78 7.76 -6.45
CA GLY A 471 -25.44 7.28 -6.15
C GLY A 471 -25.33 6.41 -4.90
N TYR A 472 -26.40 6.13 -4.17
CA TYR A 472 -26.36 5.20 -3.02
C TYR A 472 -26.42 3.73 -3.50
N SER A 473 -26.96 2.82 -2.67
CA SER A 473 -27.20 1.43 -3.04
C SER A 473 -27.89 1.33 -4.41
N GLY A 474 -27.37 0.45 -5.28
CA GLY A 474 -28.03 0.10 -6.54
C GLY A 474 -29.17 -0.87 -6.28
N ASN A 475 -30.18 -0.48 -5.50
CA ASN A 475 -31.32 -1.33 -5.12
C ASN A 475 -32.64 -0.85 -5.75
N ASN A 476 -32.56 -0.24 -6.94
CA ASN A 476 -33.73 0.27 -7.64
C ASN A 476 -34.09 -0.63 -8.85
N PRO A 477 -35.20 -1.38 -8.81
CA PRO A 477 -35.59 -2.28 -9.91
C PRO A 477 -36.03 -1.55 -11.18
N GLU A 478 -36.35 -0.26 -11.11
CA GLU A 478 -36.66 0.60 -12.26
C GLU A 478 -35.66 1.77 -12.34
N PRO A 479 -34.89 1.94 -13.42
CA PRO A 479 -35.26 1.58 -14.78
C PRO A 479 -34.81 0.18 -15.20
N ASN A 480 -35.58 -0.38 -16.14
CA ASN A 480 -35.21 -1.56 -16.90
C ASN A 480 -35.20 -1.28 -18.41
N PHE A 481 -34.44 -2.07 -19.16
CA PHE A 481 -34.50 -2.10 -20.62
C PHE A 481 -34.93 -3.48 -21.08
N LYS A 482 -36.09 -3.56 -21.74
CA LYS A 482 -36.68 -4.81 -22.24
C LYS A 482 -36.72 -5.94 -21.19
N GLY A 483 -37.13 -5.59 -19.97
CA GLY A 483 -37.31 -6.55 -18.87
C GLY A 483 -36.05 -6.85 -18.06
N VAL A 484 -34.91 -6.20 -18.36
CA VAL A 484 -33.68 -6.35 -17.56
C VAL A 484 -33.37 -5.04 -16.85
N SER A 485 -33.45 -5.05 -15.52
CA SER A 485 -33.02 -3.90 -14.72
C SER A 485 -31.50 -3.74 -14.76
N PHE A 486 -31.06 -2.49 -14.92
CA PHE A 486 -29.66 -2.08 -14.87
C PHE A 486 -29.37 -1.14 -13.69
N ALA A 487 -30.30 -1.05 -12.74
CA ALA A 487 -30.18 -0.26 -11.51
C ALA A 487 -30.42 -1.08 -10.22
N ASP A 488 -30.59 -2.40 -10.34
CA ASP A 488 -30.85 -3.33 -9.24
C ASP A 488 -29.75 -4.41 -9.11
N ALA A 489 -28.71 -4.10 -8.35
CA ALA A 489 -27.63 -5.01 -7.98
C ALA A 489 -28.09 -6.15 -7.07
N ARG A 490 -29.33 -6.12 -6.55
CA ARG A 490 -29.94 -7.29 -5.88
C ARG A 490 -30.24 -8.40 -6.89
N ARG A 491 -30.43 -8.08 -8.18
CA ARG A 491 -30.52 -9.06 -9.30
C ARG A 491 -29.17 -9.72 -9.59
N THR A 492 -28.06 -9.05 -9.28
CA THR A 492 -26.70 -9.47 -9.64
C THR A 492 -25.87 -9.78 -8.40
N ALA A 493 -25.18 -8.80 -7.82
CA ALA A 493 -24.27 -8.98 -6.68
C ALA A 493 -24.93 -9.68 -5.48
N GLY A 494 -26.17 -9.31 -5.15
CA GLY A 494 -26.96 -9.90 -4.06
C GLY A 494 -27.68 -11.22 -4.42
N ASN A 495 -27.67 -11.64 -5.68
CA ASN A 495 -28.36 -12.85 -6.13
C ASN A 495 -27.39 -14.04 -6.14
N THR A 496 -27.76 -15.12 -5.44
CA THR A 496 -26.97 -16.36 -5.32
C THR A 496 -27.01 -17.21 -6.59
N HIS A 497 -27.97 -16.99 -7.48
CA HIS A 497 -28.11 -17.66 -8.77
C HIS A 497 -27.45 -16.89 -9.94
N ASN A 498 -26.75 -15.78 -9.66
CA ASN A 498 -26.12 -14.93 -10.66
C ASN A 498 -24.59 -14.84 -10.48
N LEU A 499 -23.84 -14.88 -11.58
CA LEU A 499 -22.37 -14.80 -11.57
C LEU A 499 -21.81 -13.38 -11.60
N ASN A 500 -22.64 -12.34 -11.74
CA ASN A 500 -22.20 -10.94 -11.70
C ASN A 500 -22.09 -10.43 -10.25
N GLY A 501 -21.11 -9.56 -10.00
CA GLY A 501 -20.83 -9.00 -8.67
C GLY A 501 -20.27 -10.05 -7.70
N LYS A 502 -19.38 -10.92 -8.20
CA LYS A 502 -18.83 -12.08 -7.49
C LYS A 502 -17.30 -12.14 -7.62
N ILE A 503 -16.68 -12.93 -6.75
CA ILE A 503 -15.41 -13.58 -7.05
C ILE A 503 -15.68 -15.07 -7.12
N LEU A 504 -15.49 -15.64 -8.30
CA LEU A 504 -15.71 -17.04 -8.59
C LEU A 504 -14.43 -17.84 -8.33
N ARG A 505 -14.56 -19.13 -8.01
CA ARG A 505 -13.42 -20.05 -7.89
C ARG A 505 -13.76 -21.39 -8.54
N VAL A 506 -13.00 -21.75 -9.55
CA VAL A 506 -13.16 -23.01 -10.32
C VAL A 506 -11.82 -23.71 -10.47
N HIS A 507 -11.81 -25.00 -10.76
CA HIS A 507 -10.59 -25.74 -11.12
C HIS A 507 -10.64 -26.08 -12.62
N PRO A 508 -9.88 -25.36 -13.48
CA PRO A 508 -9.88 -25.60 -14.91
C PRO A 508 -9.26 -26.95 -15.29
N GLU A 509 -9.88 -27.62 -16.26
CA GLU A 509 -9.45 -28.93 -16.77
C GLU A 509 -8.78 -28.81 -18.15
N PRO A 510 -7.88 -29.74 -18.53
CA PRO A 510 -7.18 -29.72 -19.83
C PRO A 510 -8.10 -29.72 -21.05
N ASP A 511 -9.29 -30.29 -20.94
CA ASP A 511 -10.26 -30.38 -22.02
C ASP A 511 -11.02 -29.06 -22.26
N GLY A 512 -10.86 -28.06 -21.38
CA GLY A 512 -11.55 -26.77 -21.42
C GLY A 512 -12.76 -26.69 -20.51
N THR A 513 -13.11 -27.77 -19.80
CA THR A 513 -14.14 -27.77 -18.75
C THR A 513 -13.55 -27.30 -17.41
N TYR A 514 -14.36 -27.34 -16.35
CA TYR A 514 -13.88 -27.10 -14.99
C TYR A 514 -14.64 -27.97 -13.99
N THR A 515 -14.03 -28.16 -12.82
CA THR A 515 -14.67 -28.73 -11.64
C THR A 515 -14.84 -27.66 -10.55
N LEU A 516 -15.74 -27.92 -9.59
CA LEU A 516 -16.02 -27.02 -8.47
C LEU A 516 -15.16 -27.40 -7.25
N PRO A 517 -14.27 -26.51 -6.79
CA PRO A 517 -13.48 -26.76 -5.58
C PRO A 517 -14.34 -26.75 -4.32
N ALA A 518 -14.04 -27.66 -3.38
CA ALA A 518 -14.66 -27.67 -2.06
C ALA A 518 -14.37 -26.37 -1.28
N GLY A 519 -15.34 -25.89 -0.50
CA GLY A 519 -15.23 -24.64 0.27
C GLY A 519 -15.57 -23.37 -0.51
N ASN A 520 -16.23 -23.50 -1.68
CA ASN A 520 -16.97 -22.38 -2.27
C ASN A 520 -18.15 -22.01 -1.36
N LEU A 521 -18.66 -20.78 -1.48
CA LEU A 521 -19.74 -20.29 -0.63
C LEU A 521 -21.01 -21.12 -0.80
N PHE A 522 -21.24 -21.60 -2.02
CA PHE A 522 -22.32 -22.50 -2.36
C PHE A 522 -21.77 -23.74 -3.07
N THR A 523 -22.49 -24.84 -2.92
CA THR A 523 -22.32 -26.11 -3.62
C THR A 523 -23.08 -26.14 -4.95
N GLY A 524 -24.08 -25.27 -5.12
CA GLY A 524 -25.02 -25.31 -6.24
C GLY A 524 -26.14 -26.34 -6.05
N GLN A 525 -26.17 -27.02 -4.91
CA GLN A 525 -27.12 -28.08 -4.56
C GLN A 525 -27.85 -27.79 -3.25
N GLU A 526 -27.76 -26.56 -2.75
CA GLU A 526 -28.50 -26.09 -1.58
C GLU A 526 -29.99 -26.40 -1.79
N THR A 527 -30.59 -27.16 -0.89
CA THR A 527 -32.02 -27.49 -0.90
C THR A 527 -32.88 -26.40 -0.28
N ASP A 528 -32.23 -25.40 0.32
CA ASP A 528 -32.88 -24.26 0.94
C ASP A 528 -33.80 -23.57 -0.06
N GLU A 529 -34.99 -23.22 0.41
CA GLU A 529 -36.01 -22.52 -0.39
C GLU A 529 -36.40 -23.21 -1.71
N GLY A 530 -36.29 -24.54 -1.80
CA GLY A 530 -36.80 -25.34 -2.92
C GLY A 530 -35.75 -25.88 -3.90
N GLY A 531 -34.46 -25.64 -3.66
CA GLY A 531 -33.38 -26.20 -4.49
C GLY A 531 -33.06 -25.39 -5.76
N GLY A 532 -31.83 -25.50 -6.25
CA GLY A 532 -31.42 -24.96 -7.56
C GLY A 532 -31.32 -23.42 -7.64
N LYS A 533 -31.14 -22.76 -6.49
CA LYS A 533 -31.15 -21.29 -6.34
C LYS A 533 -29.76 -20.68 -6.19
N THR A 534 -28.71 -21.45 -6.41
CA THR A 534 -27.33 -21.07 -6.09
C THR A 534 -26.38 -21.48 -7.22
N ARG A 535 -25.25 -20.78 -7.34
CA ARG A 535 -24.17 -21.11 -8.26
C ARG A 535 -22.96 -21.58 -7.50
N GLY A 536 -22.57 -22.83 -7.75
CA GLY A 536 -21.46 -23.48 -7.07
C GLY A 536 -20.09 -22.85 -7.36
N GLU A 537 -19.98 -22.02 -8.39
CA GLU A 537 -18.76 -21.27 -8.75
C GLU A 537 -18.45 -20.13 -7.76
N ILE A 538 -19.44 -19.68 -6.97
CA ILE A 538 -19.31 -18.49 -6.13
C ILE A 538 -18.44 -18.79 -4.90
N TYR A 539 -17.29 -18.12 -4.81
CA TYR A 539 -16.45 -18.10 -3.60
C TYR A 539 -16.75 -16.87 -2.74
N VAL A 540 -16.94 -15.71 -3.37
CA VAL A 540 -17.34 -14.46 -2.71
C VAL A 540 -18.55 -13.89 -3.43
N MET A 541 -19.57 -13.49 -2.67
CA MET A 541 -20.68 -12.69 -3.16
C MET A 541 -20.67 -11.27 -2.60
N GLY A 542 -21.47 -10.39 -3.20
CA GLY A 542 -21.66 -9.03 -2.69
C GLY A 542 -20.47 -8.10 -2.90
N VAL A 543 -19.83 -8.17 -4.08
CA VAL A 543 -18.81 -7.21 -4.53
C VAL A 543 -19.34 -6.39 -5.71
N ARG A 544 -18.84 -5.16 -5.89
CA ARG A 544 -19.33 -4.23 -6.92
C ARG A 544 -18.50 -4.24 -8.19
N ASN A 545 -17.25 -3.76 -8.15
CA ASN A 545 -16.36 -3.74 -9.33
C ASN A 545 -14.91 -4.15 -9.02
N PRO A 546 -14.63 -5.44 -8.77
CA PRO A 546 -13.28 -5.93 -8.50
C PRO A 546 -12.46 -6.08 -9.80
N ALA A 547 -11.82 -5.00 -10.24
CA ALA A 547 -10.99 -5.02 -11.45
C ALA A 547 -9.68 -5.81 -11.25
N ARG A 548 -9.11 -5.79 -10.03
CA ARG A 548 -7.85 -6.49 -9.70
C ARG A 548 -8.02 -7.34 -8.45
N ILE A 549 -7.41 -8.52 -8.47
CA ILE A 549 -7.32 -9.46 -7.34
C ILE A 549 -5.94 -10.11 -7.32
N PHE A 550 -5.58 -10.68 -6.17
CA PHE A 550 -4.32 -11.38 -5.96
C PHE A 550 -4.50 -12.47 -4.92
N VAL A 551 -4.02 -13.70 -5.20
CA VAL A 551 -3.86 -14.73 -4.17
C VAL A 551 -2.40 -14.83 -3.81
N ASP A 552 -2.11 -14.73 -2.51
CA ASP A 552 -0.78 -15.04 -2.00
C ASP A 552 -0.58 -16.55 -1.95
N ARG A 553 0.09 -17.12 -2.95
CA ARG A 553 0.31 -18.58 -3.04
C ARG A 553 1.04 -19.21 -1.86
N LYS A 554 1.69 -18.41 -0.99
CA LYS A 554 2.30 -18.91 0.25
C LYS A 554 1.24 -19.24 1.32
N THR A 555 0.12 -18.51 1.33
CA THR A 555 -0.92 -18.63 2.36
C THR A 555 -2.29 -19.02 1.79
N ASP A 556 -2.45 -19.00 0.47
CA ASP A 556 -3.73 -19.12 -0.25
C ASP A 556 -4.81 -18.09 0.16
N ILE A 557 -4.38 -16.96 0.73
CA ILE A 557 -5.27 -15.85 1.07
C ILE A 557 -5.53 -14.99 -0.16
N LEU A 558 -6.80 -14.69 -0.40
CA LEU A 558 -7.24 -13.80 -1.46
C LEU A 558 -7.26 -12.34 -0.97
N TYR A 559 -6.62 -11.46 -1.73
CA TYR A 559 -6.66 -10.02 -1.57
C TYR A 559 -7.43 -9.43 -2.75
N ALA A 560 -8.40 -8.57 -2.45
CA ALA A 560 -9.25 -7.97 -3.45
C ALA A 560 -9.56 -6.51 -3.10
N GLY A 561 -9.85 -5.72 -4.12
CA GLY A 561 -10.35 -4.36 -3.98
C GLY A 561 -11.33 -4.02 -5.08
N TRP A 562 -12.32 -3.19 -4.78
CA TRP A 562 -13.39 -2.86 -5.71
C TRP A 562 -13.95 -1.45 -5.50
N VAL A 563 -14.45 -0.90 -6.62
CA VAL A 563 -15.03 0.44 -6.69
C VAL A 563 -16.44 0.47 -6.09
N GLY A 564 -16.71 1.41 -5.19
CA GLY A 564 -18.00 1.65 -4.53
C GLY A 564 -19.00 2.43 -5.39
N PRO A 565 -20.19 2.77 -4.86
CA PRO A 565 -21.25 3.49 -5.59
C PRO A 565 -20.90 4.96 -5.85
N ASP A 566 -21.83 5.89 -6.09
CA ASP A 566 -21.50 7.25 -6.57
C ASP A 566 -21.86 8.40 -5.59
N ALA A 567 -22.47 8.10 -4.44
CA ALA A 567 -22.91 9.11 -3.48
C ALA A 567 -21.71 9.80 -2.84
N SER A 568 -21.61 11.12 -3.01
CA SER A 568 -20.44 11.87 -2.52
C SER A 568 -20.43 12.07 -1.01
N ALA A 569 -21.56 11.93 -0.31
CA ALA A 569 -21.69 12.16 1.14
C ALA A 569 -22.63 11.12 1.77
N PRO A 570 -22.51 10.85 3.08
CA PRO A 570 -23.45 9.96 3.78
C PRO A 570 -24.84 10.61 3.88
N SER A 571 -25.87 9.78 4.04
CA SER A 571 -27.26 10.20 4.16
C SER A 571 -27.92 9.55 5.36
N THR A 572 -28.51 10.37 6.22
CA THR A 572 -29.42 9.93 7.29
C THR A 572 -30.67 9.23 6.76
N THR A 573 -30.96 9.35 5.45
CA THR A 573 -32.09 8.69 4.78
C THR A 573 -31.66 7.40 4.10
N TRP A 574 -30.55 7.40 3.36
CA TRP A 574 -30.19 6.30 2.46
C TRP A 574 -29.04 5.43 2.94
N GLY A 575 -28.13 5.94 3.79
CA GLY A 575 -26.99 5.19 4.32
C GLY A 575 -25.62 5.77 3.93
N PRO A 576 -24.58 4.94 3.83
CA PRO A 576 -23.20 5.42 3.66
C PRO A 576 -22.96 6.08 2.29
N ALA A 577 -21.93 6.92 2.23
CA ALA A 577 -21.40 7.47 0.98
C ALA A 577 -20.76 6.37 0.09
N LYS A 578 -20.19 6.78 -1.05
CA LYS A 578 -19.30 5.94 -1.86
C LYS A 578 -18.13 5.44 -1.02
N TYR A 579 -18.01 4.12 -0.88
CA TYR A 579 -16.85 3.44 -0.31
C TYR A 579 -16.14 2.56 -1.34
N ASP A 580 -14.95 2.98 -1.73
CA ASP A 580 -14.01 2.06 -2.37
C ASP A 580 -13.38 1.18 -1.29
N THR A 581 -13.20 -0.08 -1.60
CA THR A 581 -12.99 -1.11 -0.58
C THR A 581 -11.81 -2.00 -0.94
N PHE A 582 -11.04 -2.42 0.07
CA PHE A 582 -10.12 -3.55 -0.03
C PHE A 582 -10.37 -4.54 1.11
N ALA A 583 -10.25 -5.83 0.80
CA ALA A 583 -10.47 -6.92 1.76
C ALA A 583 -9.40 -8.00 1.64
N VAL A 584 -9.06 -8.55 2.81
CA VAL A 584 -8.35 -9.81 2.99
C VAL A 584 -9.40 -10.90 3.20
N ILE A 585 -9.37 -11.92 2.35
CA ILE A 585 -10.41 -12.94 2.23
C ILE A 585 -9.76 -14.30 2.50
N THR A 586 -9.89 -14.74 3.75
CA THR A 586 -9.34 -16.02 4.24
C THR A 586 -10.27 -17.21 3.97
N GLU A 587 -11.56 -16.94 3.77
CA GLU A 587 -12.58 -17.94 3.47
C GLU A 587 -13.70 -17.36 2.59
N ALA A 588 -14.55 -18.23 2.05
CA ALA A 588 -15.72 -17.86 1.26
C ALA A 588 -16.72 -17.04 2.09
N GLY A 589 -17.39 -16.06 1.48
CA GLY A 589 -18.32 -15.21 2.24
C GLY A 589 -19.04 -14.12 1.45
N ASN A 590 -19.92 -13.39 2.13
CA ASN A 590 -20.68 -12.27 1.58
C ASN A 590 -20.06 -10.93 2.00
N ARG A 591 -19.66 -10.10 1.02
CA ARG A 591 -19.02 -8.77 1.23
C ARG A 591 -20.00 -7.61 1.22
N GLY A 592 -21.29 -7.90 1.16
CA GLY A 592 -22.35 -7.00 1.59
C GLY A 592 -23.04 -6.19 0.50
N TRP A 593 -22.40 -5.91 -0.64
CA TRP A 593 -23.05 -5.13 -1.71
C TRP A 593 -24.26 -5.87 -2.31
N PRO A 594 -25.43 -5.24 -2.49
CA PRO A 594 -25.76 -3.81 -2.29
C PRO A 594 -26.43 -3.47 -0.95
N TYR A 595 -26.41 -4.37 0.03
CA TYR A 595 -27.09 -4.23 1.32
C TYR A 595 -26.28 -3.41 2.34
N CYS A 596 -24.99 -3.72 2.48
CA CYS A 596 -24.10 -3.14 3.48
C CYS A 596 -22.71 -2.87 2.90
N MET A 597 -21.99 -1.91 3.48
CA MET A 597 -20.61 -1.58 3.10
C MET A 597 -19.71 -1.30 4.31
N GLY A 598 -18.40 -1.19 4.07
CA GLY A 598 -17.41 -0.87 5.10
C GLY A 598 -17.40 -1.91 6.23
N ASN A 599 -17.59 -1.44 7.47
CA ASN A 599 -17.71 -2.24 8.69
C ASN A 599 -19.19 -2.55 9.04
N LYS A 600 -19.94 -3.16 8.11
CA LYS A 600 -21.38 -3.46 8.27
C LYS A 600 -22.24 -2.20 8.47
N GLN A 601 -22.06 -1.20 7.60
CA GLN A 601 -22.93 -0.02 7.54
C GLN A 601 -24.07 -0.29 6.54
N PRO A 602 -25.33 -0.42 6.99
CA PRO A 602 -26.46 -0.77 6.13
C PRO A 602 -26.95 0.41 5.28
N TYR A 603 -27.33 0.12 4.04
CA TYR A 603 -28.23 0.97 3.27
C TYR A 603 -29.70 0.77 3.67
N ARG A 604 -30.55 1.69 3.24
CA ARG A 604 -32.00 1.58 3.36
C ARG A 604 -32.61 0.97 2.09
N ASP A 605 -33.59 0.09 2.27
CA ASP A 605 -34.29 -0.52 1.14
C ASP A 605 -35.25 0.47 0.47
N ARG A 606 -35.54 0.25 -0.81
CA ARG A 606 -36.42 1.12 -1.62
C ARG A 606 -37.80 0.49 -1.79
N ASN A 607 -38.83 1.28 -1.55
CA ASN A 607 -40.21 0.85 -1.71
C ASN A 607 -40.60 0.74 -3.19
N LEU A 608 -41.57 -0.12 -3.51
CA LEU A 608 -42.18 -0.17 -4.84
C LEU A 608 -43.69 0.09 -4.77
N PRO A 609 -44.29 0.72 -5.79
CA PRO A 609 -43.68 1.15 -7.06
C PRO A 609 -42.89 2.48 -6.98
N ASP A 610 -42.80 3.11 -5.82
CA ASP A 610 -42.14 4.40 -5.62
C ASP A 610 -40.78 4.27 -4.89
N PRO A 611 -39.66 4.13 -5.63
CA PRO A 611 -38.33 3.92 -5.07
C PRO A 611 -37.78 5.14 -4.32
N THR A 612 -38.47 6.29 -4.36
CA THR A 612 -38.10 7.47 -3.57
C THR A 612 -38.48 7.36 -2.10
N LYS A 613 -39.37 6.42 -1.76
CA LYS A 613 -39.81 6.17 -0.38
C LYS A 613 -38.93 5.09 0.26
N PRO A 614 -38.22 5.40 1.36
CA PRO A 614 -37.39 4.41 2.02
C PRO A 614 -38.21 3.42 2.86
N LEU A 615 -37.80 2.16 2.87
CA LEU A 615 -38.32 1.10 3.75
C LEU A 615 -37.45 0.99 5.03
N GLY A 616 -37.25 -0.22 5.56
CA GLY A 616 -36.34 -0.48 6.67
C GLY A 616 -34.86 -0.42 6.26
N TRP A 617 -33.98 -0.34 7.26
CA TRP A 617 -32.55 -0.60 7.08
C TRP A 617 -32.33 -2.09 6.83
N TYR A 618 -31.37 -2.45 5.98
CA TYR A 618 -30.99 -3.85 5.84
C TYR A 618 -30.35 -4.37 7.13
N ASP A 619 -30.63 -5.63 7.47
CA ASP A 619 -29.93 -6.37 8.52
C ASP A 619 -28.67 -6.99 7.91
N CYS A 620 -27.48 -6.50 8.29
CA CYS A 620 -26.21 -7.00 7.76
C CYS A 620 -25.85 -8.40 8.29
N ASP A 621 -26.45 -8.85 9.40
CA ASP A 621 -26.23 -10.19 9.94
C ASP A 621 -27.21 -11.21 9.36
N HIS A 622 -28.38 -10.75 8.88
CA HIS A 622 -29.37 -11.59 8.19
C HIS A 622 -29.93 -10.92 6.92
N PRO A 623 -29.09 -10.63 5.91
CA PRO A 623 -29.53 -9.91 4.73
C PRO A 623 -30.56 -10.72 3.94
N LYS A 624 -31.58 -10.03 3.42
CA LYS A 624 -32.64 -10.63 2.60
C LYS A 624 -32.70 -10.03 1.21
N ASN A 625 -32.76 -10.88 0.20
CA ASN A 625 -32.96 -10.48 -1.18
C ASN A 625 -34.44 -10.58 -1.59
N GLU A 626 -35.18 -9.53 -1.27
CA GLU A 626 -36.61 -9.39 -1.60
C GLU A 626 -36.83 -8.63 -2.93
N SER A 627 -35.79 -8.54 -3.78
CA SER A 627 -35.94 -7.92 -5.09
C SER A 627 -36.96 -8.69 -5.95
N PRO A 628 -37.81 -8.00 -6.72
CA PRO A 628 -38.67 -8.65 -7.72
C PRO A 628 -37.87 -9.34 -8.84
N ASN A 629 -36.57 -9.04 -8.95
CA ASN A 629 -35.65 -9.62 -9.92
C ASN A 629 -34.76 -10.74 -9.33
N ASN A 630 -35.05 -11.21 -8.11
CA ASN A 630 -34.32 -12.30 -7.48
C ASN A 630 -34.90 -13.66 -7.90
N ASP A 631 -34.04 -14.52 -8.46
CA ASP A 631 -34.32 -15.93 -8.73
C ASP A 631 -33.42 -16.87 -7.88
N GLY A 632 -32.61 -16.32 -6.98
CA GLY A 632 -31.80 -17.04 -6.02
C GLY A 632 -32.48 -17.23 -4.66
N LEU A 633 -31.66 -17.41 -3.63
CA LEU A 633 -32.10 -17.45 -2.24
C LEU A 633 -32.60 -16.08 -1.79
N VAL A 634 -33.65 -16.06 -0.98
CA VAL A 634 -34.09 -14.85 -0.27
C VAL A 634 -33.23 -14.64 0.96
N ASN A 635 -33.00 -15.67 1.77
CA ASN A 635 -32.16 -15.57 2.96
C ASN A 635 -30.69 -15.74 2.56
N LEU A 636 -29.88 -14.69 2.80
CA LEU A 636 -28.49 -14.66 2.37
C LEU A 636 -27.52 -14.91 3.55
N PRO A 637 -26.29 -15.39 3.28
CA PRO A 637 -25.24 -15.46 4.29
C PRO A 637 -24.93 -14.09 4.92
N PRO A 638 -24.50 -14.04 6.20
CA PRO A 638 -24.17 -12.81 6.89
C PRO A 638 -23.06 -12.03 6.19
N VAL A 639 -23.12 -10.70 6.27
CA VAL A 639 -22.08 -9.82 5.72
C VAL A 639 -20.81 -9.89 6.57
N THR A 640 -19.67 -10.02 5.92
CA THR A 640 -18.33 -9.90 6.52
C THR A 640 -17.81 -8.47 6.36
N GLY A 641 -17.14 -7.95 7.40
CA GLY A 641 -16.48 -6.64 7.34
C GLY A 641 -15.35 -6.59 6.31
N ASN A 642 -14.94 -5.36 5.96
CA ASN A 642 -13.81 -5.12 5.05
C ASN A 642 -12.68 -4.42 5.79
N ASN A 643 -11.43 -4.70 5.38
CA ASN A 643 -10.24 -4.21 6.08
C ASN A 643 -9.94 -2.73 5.81
N ILE A 644 -10.25 -2.25 4.61
CA ILE A 644 -10.03 -0.87 4.20
C ILE A 644 -11.26 -0.41 3.41
N TRP A 645 -11.86 0.71 3.80
CA TRP A 645 -12.85 1.41 2.99
C TRP A 645 -12.57 2.91 3.02
N TYR A 646 -12.92 3.65 1.97
CA TYR A 646 -12.70 5.10 1.96
C TYR A 646 -13.71 5.85 1.10
N SER A 647 -14.07 7.03 1.60
CA SER A 647 -14.95 8.00 0.95
C SER A 647 -14.17 9.21 0.45
N PRO A 648 -14.78 10.15 -0.32
CA PRO A 648 -14.13 11.43 -0.61
C PRO A 648 -13.67 12.18 0.63
N GLN A 649 -14.33 11.96 1.78
CA GLN A 649 -14.02 12.63 3.04
C GLN A 649 -12.83 12.03 3.79
N GLY A 650 -12.51 10.75 3.56
CA GLY A 650 -11.40 10.10 4.25
C GLY A 650 -11.52 8.58 4.36
N GLY A 651 -10.51 8.00 5.00
CA GLY A 651 -10.36 6.56 5.19
C GLY A 651 -11.06 6.03 6.42
N ALA A 652 -11.72 4.90 6.23
CA ALA A 652 -12.52 4.17 7.20
C ALA A 652 -13.46 5.09 8.01
N PRO A 653 -14.37 5.84 7.34
CA PRO A 653 -15.38 6.61 8.04
C PRO A 653 -16.26 5.68 8.90
N ASP A 654 -16.42 6.06 10.16
CA ASP A 654 -17.27 5.39 11.14
C ASP A 654 -18.12 6.41 11.90
N PHE A 655 -19.28 6.00 12.39
CA PHE A 655 -20.27 6.90 13.02
C PHE A 655 -20.80 6.30 14.33
N PRO A 656 -21.26 7.15 15.27
CA PRO A 656 -22.03 6.69 16.42
C PRO A 656 -23.25 5.87 15.96
N ARG A 657 -23.54 4.78 16.69
CA ARG A 657 -24.66 3.89 16.39
C ARG A 657 -25.78 4.06 17.42
N ASP A 658 -27.03 3.92 16.97
CA ASP A 658 -28.19 3.87 17.85
C ASP A 658 -28.34 2.50 18.55
N ALA A 659 -29.41 2.32 19.33
CA ALA A 659 -29.68 1.08 20.06
C ALA A 659 -29.92 -0.14 19.14
N ASN A 660 -30.22 0.07 17.86
CA ASN A 660 -30.41 -0.97 16.85
C ASN A 660 -29.14 -1.19 16.00
N GLY A 661 -28.02 -0.55 16.35
CA GLY A 661 -26.77 -0.67 15.63
C GLY A 661 -26.70 0.16 14.34
N ILE A 662 -27.67 1.04 14.09
CA ILE A 662 -27.72 1.87 12.88
C ILE A 662 -26.79 3.08 13.04
N PRO A 663 -25.83 3.29 12.12
CA PRO A 663 -24.98 4.49 12.14
C PRO A 663 -25.79 5.78 11.95
N SER A 664 -25.38 6.87 12.60
CA SER A 664 -26.09 8.15 12.48
C SER A 664 -26.03 8.75 11.07
N TYR A 665 -24.98 8.44 10.31
CA TYR A 665 -24.68 8.95 8.96
C TYR A 665 -24.62 10.48 8.86
N LYS A 666 -24.49 11.18 9.98
CA LYS A 666 -24.23 12.61 10.00
C LYS A 666 -22.74 12.84 9.83
N GLN A 667 -22.36 13.60 8.82
CA GLN A 667 -20.96 13.79 8.47
C GLN A 667 -20.18 14.51 9.59
N GLU A 668 -20.82 15.41 10.32
CA GLU A 668 -20.24 16.13 11.46
C GLU A 668 -19.99 15.24 12.69
N GLU A 669 -20.58 14.04 12.74
CA GLU A 669 -20.36 13.05 13.80
C GLU A 669 -19.35 11.96 13.38
N SER A 670 -18.77 12.03 12.17
CA SER A 670 -17.90 10.97 11.65
C SER A 670 -16.50 10.98 12.26
N THR A 671 -15.93 9.78 12.37
CA THR A 671 -14.51 9.55 12.70
C THR A 671 -13.84 8.83 11.54
N TYR A 672 -12.57 9.15 11.26
CA TYR A 672 -11.79 8.52 10.18
C TYR A 672 -10.70 7.64 10.80
N LEU A 673 -10.87 6.33 10.70
CA LEU A 673 -10.00 5.37 11.39
C LEU A 673 -8.69 5.10 10.61
N LEU A 674 -8.61 5.52 9.35
CA LEU A 674 -7.41 5.41 8.51
C LEU A 674 -6.94 6.80 8.02
N PRO A 675 -6.24 7.59 8.86
CA PRO A 675 -5.89 8.98 8.56
C PRO A 675 -4.87 9.17 7.43
N TRP A 676 -4.19 8.10 7.01
CA TRP A 676 -3.29 8.09 5.85
C TRP A 676 -4.03 8.07 4.51
N LEU A 677 -5.33 7.79 4.53
CA LEU A 677 -6.17 7.65 3.37
C LEU A 677 -7.12 8.85 3.31
N LYS A 678 -6.84 9.80 2.41
CA LYS A 678 -7.50 11.11 2.36
C LYS A 678 -8.22 11.33 1.01
N GLY A 679 -9.16 10.45 0.67
CA GLY A 679 -10.17 10.68 -0.37
C GLY A 679 -9.73 10.87 -1.84
N GLY A 680 -10.72 11.28 -2.66
CA GLY A 680 -10.68 11.64 -4.09
C GLY A 680 -10.62 10.46 -5.10
N GLY A 681 -11.17 10.63 -6.31
CA GLY A 681 -11.08 9.69 -7.45
C GLY A 681 -11.86 8.37 -7.29
N GLN A 682 -11.52 7.61 -6.25
CA GLN A 682 -12.16 6.39 -5.78
C GLN A 682 -12.39 5.39 -6.91
N ALA A 683 -11.28 4.81 -7.36
CA ALA A 683 -11.27 3.64 -8.23
C ALA A 683 -10.19 2.66 -7.74
N ALA A 684 -10.51 1.87 -6.72
CA ALA A 684 -9.61 0.92 -6.07
C ALA A 684 -8.97 -0.07 -7.06
N MET A 685 -7.65 -0.16 -7.00
CA MET A 685 -6.80 -1.06 -7.78
C MET A 685 -5.96 -1.89 -6.82
N ASN A 686 -6.47 -3.09 -6.50
CA ASN A 686 -5.78 -4.01 -5.61
C ASN A 686 -4.39 -4.40 -6.14
N GLY A 687 -3.44 -4.55 -5.24
CA GLY A 687 -2.09 -5.00 -5.54
C GLY A 687 -1.65 -6.31 -4.91
N PRO A 688 -0.40 -6.70 -5.18
CA PRO A 688 0.18 -7.92 -4.67
C PRO A 688 0.55 -7.80 -3.19
N VAL A 689 0.75 -8.95 -2.55
CA VAL A 689 1.59 -9.06 -1.35
C VAL A 689 3.01 -9.33 -1.83
N TYR A 690 3.98 -8.55 -1.38
CA TYR A 690 5.38 -8.83 -1.72
C TYR A 690 5.89 -10.04 -0.93
N ARG A 691 6.55 -10.97 -1.62
CA ARG A 691 7.20 -12.13 -1.02
C ARG A 691 8.69 -12.08 -1.34
N TYR A 692 9.52 -11.85 -0.32
CA TYR A 692 10.97 -11.79 -0.50
C TYR A 692 11.53 -13.19 -0.73
N ASP A 693 12.24 -13.36 -1.84
CA ASP A 693 12.95 -14.61 -2.15
C ASP A 693 14.43 -14.51 -1.73
N THR A 694 14.79 -15.29 -0.71
CA THR A 694 16.16 -15.43 -0.23
C THR A 694 17.06 -16.19 -1.19
N ALA A 695 16.50 -17.07 -2.05
CA ALA A 695 17.25 -17.86 -3.02
C ALA A 695 17.55 -17.09 -4.31
N SER A 696 16.73 -16.07 -4.64
CA SER A 696 16.96 -15.22 -5.81
C SER A 696 18.29 -14.48 -5.73
N ALA A 697 19.10 -14.57 -6.79
CA ALA A 697 20.35 -13.81 -6.95
C ALA A 697 20.12 -12.41 -7.55
N SER A 698 18.87 -11.99 -7.77
CA SER A 698 18.56 -10.70 -8.35
C SER A 698 19.04 -9.55 -7.47
N GLU A 699 19.81 -8.64 -8.05
CA GLU A 699 20.28 -7.41 -7.39
C GLU A 699 19.24 -6.28 -7.44
N VAL A 700 18.17 -6.45 -8.21
CA VAL A 700 17.10 -5.45 -8.38
C VAL A 700 15.87 -5.72 -7.53
N LYS A 701 15.84 -6.87 -6.85
CA LYS A 701 14.73 -7.27 -5.97
C LYS A 701 14.57 -6.30 -4.82
N TRP A 702 13.32 -6.06 -4.44
CA TRP A 702 13.04 -5.22 -3.29
C TRP A 702 13.54 -5.88 -1.99
N PRO A 703 13.89 -5.09 -0.95
CA PRO A 703 14.42 -5.68 0.28
C PRO A 703 13.39 -6.45 1.10
N ALA A 704 13.88 -7.32 2.00
CA ALA A 704 13.07 -8.15 2.90
C ALA A 704 12.14 -7.35 3.82
N TYR A 705 12.40 -6.06 4.03
CA TYR A 705 11.50 -5.13 4.72
C TYR A 705 10.07 -5.17 4.19
N TRP A 706 9.90 -5.32 2.87
CA TRP A 706 8.60 -5.35 2.20
C TRP A 706 7.90 -6.70 2.30
N ASP A 707 8.58 -7.76 2.77
CA ASP A 707 7.99 -9.12 2.82
C ASP A 707 6.69 -9.12 3.63
N GLY A 708 5.64 -9.70 3.05
CA GLY A 708 4.31 -9.77 3.64
C GLY A 708 3.51 -8.47 3.64
N LYS A 709 4.04 -7.35 3.11
CA LYS A 709 3.26 -6.12 2.96
C LYS A 709 2.35 -6.20 1.74
N TRP A 710 1.10 -5.79 1.93
CA TRP A 710 0.08 -5.75 0.88
C TRP A 710 0.03 -4.38 0.23
N PHE A 711 0.09 -4.35 -1.09
CA PHE A 711 0.06 -3.12 -1.88
C PHE A 711 -1.39 -2.75 -2.21
N VAL A 712 -1.79 -1.54 -1.84
CA VAL A 712 -3.11 -0.98 -2.12
C VAL A 712 -2.96 0.34 -2.88
N GLY A 713 -3.74 0.49 -3.93
CA GLY A 713 -3.65 1.64 -4.83
C GLY A 713 -5.03 2.04 -5.35
N ASP A 714 -5.14 3.28 -5.80
CA ASP A 714 -6.27 3.76 -6.61
C ASP A 714 -5.80 3.98 -8.04
N PHE A 715 -6.74 4.00 -8.97
CA PHE A 715 -6.49 4.44 -10.33
C PHE A 715 -5.81 5.81 -10.35
N TYR A 716 -6.33 6.78 -9.61
CA TYR A 716 -5.78 8.14 -9.59
C TYR A 716 -4.65 8.31 -8.58
N ASP A 717 -3.85 9.37 -8.74
CA ASP A 717 -2.58 9.55 -8.03
C ASP A 717 -2.48 10.80 -7.15
N ALA A 718 -3.59 11.52 -6.93
CA ALA A 718 -3.65 12.71 -6.07
C ALA A 718 -3.66 12.28 -4.59
N ASP A 719 -4.70 12.61 -3.81
CA ASP A 719 -4.79 12.22 -2.39
C ASP A 719 -5.18 10.76 -2.14
N GLN A 720 -5.31 10.00 -3.23
CA GLN A 720 -5.67 8.58 -3.27
C GLN A 720 -4.62 7.64 -2.64
N PRO A 721 -5.02 6.42 -2.26
CA PRO A 721 -4.09 5.41 -1.79
C PRO A 721 -3.04 5.05 -2.84
N ARG A 722 -1.80 4.93 -2.39
CA ARG A 722 -0.69 4.25 -3.07
C ARG A 722 0.29 3.86 -1.97
N ASN A 723 -0.03 2.78 -1.28
CA ASN A 723 0.56 2.43 0.01
C ASN A 723 0.86 0.92 0.08
N ALA A 724 1.87 0.58 0.87
CA ALA A 724 2.06 -0.79 1.34
C ALA A 724 1.57 -0.87 2.79
N VAL A 725 0.71 -1.83 3.11
CA VAL A 725 0.09 -1.94 4.42
C VAL A 725 0.43 -3.27 5.08
N ILE A 726 0.41 -3.27 6.41
CA ILE A 726 0.47 -4.48 7.24
C ILE A 726 -0.90 -4.65 7.90
N THR A 727 -1.41 -5.86 7.87
CA THR A 727 -2.63 -6.27 8.60
C THR A 727 -2.25 -7.16 9.77
N ASP A 728 -3.08 -7.20 10.81
CA ASP A 728 -2.92 -8.19 11.88
C ASP A 728 -3.58 -9.52 11.44
N PRO A 729 -2.82 -10.62 11.30
CA PRO A 729 -3.37 -11.92 10.94
C PRO A 729 -4.51 -12.39 11.85
N LYS A 730 -4.55 -11.93 13.11
CA LYS A 730 -5.61 -12.31 14.06
C LYS A 730 -6.98 -11.71 13.72
N THR A 731 -7.01 -10.61 12.97
CA THR A 731 -8.24 -9.85 12.70
C THR A 731 -8.50 -9.66 11.21
N HIS A 732 -7.58 -10.06 10.33
CA HIS A 732 -7.71 -9.75 8.91
C HIS A 732 -8.92 -10.41 8.23
N GLY A 733 -9.36 -11.60 8.66
CA GLY A 733 -10.53 -12.28 8.11
C GLY A 733 -11.85 -11.60 8.48
N ASP A 734 -11.90 -10.96 9.65
CA ASP A 734 -13.07 -10.29 10.21
C ASP A 734 -13.20 -8.81 9.78
N GLY A 735 -12.28 -8.33 8.94
CA GLY A 735 -12.24 -6.93 8.50
C GLY A 735 -11.46 -5.99 9.43
N GLY A 736 -10.48 -6.51 10.18
CA GLY A 736 -9.57 -5.69 10.98
C GLY A 736 -8.78 -4.68 10.14
N LEU A 737 -8.67 -3.45 10.64
CA LEU A 737 -7.96 -2.36 9.97
C LEU A 737 -6.44 -2.62 9.89
N PRO A 738 -5.76 -2.09 8.87
CA PRO A 738 -4.30 -2.08 8.83
C PRO A 738 -3.66 -1.48 10.08
N VAL A 739 -2.63 -2.16 10.58
CA VAL A 739 -1.86 -1.74 11.76
C VAL A 739 -0.75 -0.76 11.39
N HIS A 740 -0.29 -0.79 10.14
CA HIS A 740 0.78 0.07 9.64
C HIS A 740 0.60 0.35 8.14
N SER A 741 1.05 1.52 7.69
CA SER A 741 1.04 1.95 6.30
C SER A 741 2.33 2.68 5.94
N GLU A 742 2.89 2.37 4.78
CA GLU A 742 4.02 3.05 4.16
C GLU A 742 3.60 3.66 2.82
N SER A 743 3.95 4.93 2.57
CA SER A 743 3.60 5.58 1.31
C SER A 743 4.53 5.12 0.20
N LEU A 744 3.96 4.70 -0.93
CA LEU A 744 4.71 4.30 -2.12
C LEU A 744 4.79 5.42 -3.17
N LYS A 745 4.17 6.59 -2.95
CA LYS A 745 4.08 7.67 -3.97
C LYS A 745 5.43 8.18 -4.49
N LYS A 746 6.49 8.04 -3.69
CA LYS A 746 7.87 8.40 -4.08
C LYS A 746 8.67 7.24 -4.68
N ILE A 747 8.22 5.99 -4.50
CA ILE A 747 8.85 4.77 -5.04
C ILE A 747 8.21 4.39 -6.38
N VAL A 748 6.87 4.44 -6.42
CA VAL A 748 6.02 4.28 -7.60
C VAL A 748 5.55 5.67 -8.00
N PRO A 749 6.33 6.41 -8.81
CA PRO A 749 6.19 7.86 -8.96
C PRO A 749 4.84 8.24 -9.53
N VAL A 750 4.21 9.23 -8.91
CA VAL A 750 2.97 9.86 -9.37
C VAL A 750 3.26 10.98 -10.39
N GLY A 751 2.22 11.52 -11.01
CA GLY A 751 2.25 12.73 -11.82
C GLY A 751 2.18 12.48 -13.33
N ASN A 752 2.09 13.57 -14.10
CA ASN A 752 1.90 13.52 -15.55
C ASN A 752 3.01 12.80 -16.32
N ASP A 753 4.23 12.78 -15.78
CA ASP A 753 5.38 12.09 -16.37
C ASP A 753 5.77 10.82 -15.59
N GLY A 754 4.99 10.46 -14.57
CA GLY A 754 5.06 9.19 -13.84
C GLY A 754 3.87 8.29 -14.15
N ILE A 755 3.53 7.43 -13.18
CA ILE A 755 2.38 6.52 -13.21
C ILE A 755 1.19 7.28 -12.61
N ARG A 756 0.43 7.98 -13.44
CA ARG A 756 -0.72 8.77 -12.98
C ARG A 756 -1.96 7.91 -12.78
N ASN A 757 -2.25 7.05 -13.75
CA ASN A 757 -3.46 6.25 -13.78
C ASN A 757 -3.09 4.76 -13.57
N LEU A 758 -2.87 4.37 -12.31
CA LEU A 758 -2.46 3.01 -11.94
C LEU A 758 -3.54 2.01 -12.32
N MET A 759 -3.24 1.08 -13.21
CA MET A 759 -4.25 0.15 -13.73
C MET A 759 -4.03 -1.29 -13.28
N ASP A 760 -2.78 -1.72 -13.15
CA ASP A 760 -2.40 -3.02 -12.57
C ASP A 760 -0.93 -3.00 -12.13
N TRP A 761 -0.54 -3.92 -11.27
CA TRP A 761 0.83 -4.09 -10.80
C TRP A 761 1.09 -5.50 -10.24
N LYS A 762 2.24 -6.08 -10.58
CA LYS A 762 2.66 -7.42 -10.13
C LYS A 762 4.17 -7.46 -9.92
N PHE A 763 4.63 -8.28 -8.98
CA PHE A 763 6.05 -8.57 -8.85
C PHE A 763 6.47 -9.67 -9.83
N GLY A 764 7.58 -9.46 -10.53
CA GLY A 764 8.21 -10.50 -11.35
C GLY A 764 9.09 -11.44 -10.53
N PRO A 765 9.56 -12.55 -11.13
CA PRO A 765 10.46 -13.52 -10.48
C PRO A 765 11.84 -12.92 -10.12
N ASP A 766 12.22 -11.80 -10.75
CA ASP A 766 13.41 -11.02 -10.41
C ASP A 766 13.21 -10.13 -9.17
N GLY A 767 12.01 -10.10 -8.59
CA GLY A 767 11.65 -9.27 -7.45
C GLY A 767 11.43 -7.79 -7.76
N SER A 768 11.37 -7.42 -9.05
CA SER A 768 10.96 -6.07 -9.49
C SER A 768 9.44 -5.93 -9.52
N LEU A 769 8.94 -4.72 -9.28
CA LEU A 769 7.51 -4.41 -9.42
C LEU A 769 7.22 -3.90 -10.84
N TYR A 770 6.37 -4.60 -11.59
CA TYR A 770 5.86 -4.14 -12.87
C TYR A 770 4.52 -3.42 -12.67
N VAL A 771 4.31 -2.30 -13.34
CA VAL A 771 3.14 -1.44 -13.16
C VAL A 771 2.59 -0.99 -14.51
N LEU A 772 1.29 -1.15 -14.73
CA LEU A 772 0.57 -0.57 -15.87
C LEU A 772 0.06 0.83 -15.52
N ASP A 773 0.46 1.82 -16.32
CA ASP A 773 -0.16 3.15 -16.37
C ASP A 773 -1.15 3.20 -17.53
N TYR A 774 -2.42 3.48 -17.24
CA TYR A 774 -3.48 3.62 -18.21
C TYR A 774 -3.28 4.78 -19.19
N GLY A 775 -2.55 5.83 -18.79
CA GLY A 775 -2.33 7.03 -19.61
C GLY A 775 -3.11 8.23 -19.07
N ARG A 776 -3.53 9.17 -19.91
CA ARG A 776 -4.21 10.42 -19.49
C ARG A 776 -5.63 10.59 -20.03
N GLY A 777 -6.02 9.80 -21.02
CA GLY A 777 -7.39 9.72 -21.52
C GLY A 777 -8.20 8.63 -20.83
N PHE A 778 -9.53 8.64 -21.03
CA PHE A 778 -10.44 7.60 -20.55
C PHE A 778 -11.07 6.88 -21.75
N PHE A 779 -11.13 5.55 -21.72
CA PHE A 779 -11.60 4.69 -22.83
C PHE A 779 -10.84 4.88 -24.15
N THR A 780 -9.53 5.14 -24.10
CA THR A 780 -8.72 5.39 -25.29
C THR A 780 -7.29 4.90 -25.11
N SER A 781 -6.66 4.48 -26.20
CA SER A 781 -5.21 4.22 -26.22
C SER A 781 -4.45 5.56 -26.27
N ASP A 782 -3.72 5.88 -25.21
CA ASP A 782 -3.04 7.15 -25.03
C ASP A 782 -1.52 7.03 -25.18
N ALA A 783 -0.84 8.09 -25.61
CA ALA A 783 0.61 8.06 -25.80
C ALA A 783 1.39 8.00 -24.47
N LYS A 784 0.78 8.42 -23.35
CA LYS A 784 1.38 8.29 -22.01
C LYS A 784 1.10 6.93 -21.37
N SER A 785 0.24 6.09 -21.94
CA SER A 785 0.07 4.71 -21.48
C SER A 785 1.42 3.98 -21.50
N ALA A 786 1.69 3.18 -20.48
CA ALA A 786 2.96 2.46 -20.41
C ALA A 786 2.97 1.25 -19.48
N LEU A 787 3.87 0.32 -19.78
CA LEU A 787 4.40 -0.62 -18.79
C LEU A 787 5.64 0.00 -18.13
N TRP A 788 5.67 -0.01 -16.81
CA TRP A 788 6.79 0.45 -15.99
C TRP A 788 7.41 -0.70 -15.20
N GLN A 789 8.71 -0.61 -14.92
CA GLN A 789 9.42 -1.47 -13.97
C GLN A 789 10.00 -0.61 -12.86
N VAL A 790 9.74 -0.98 -11.60
CA VAL A 790 10.28 -0.35 -10.41
C VAL A 790 11.26 -1.30 -9.73
N THR A 791 12.53 -0.92 -9.76
CA THR A 791 13.67 -1.71 -9.25
C THR A 791 14.26 -1.07 -8.00
N TYR A 792 14.87 -1.90 -7.16
CA TYR A 792 15.68 -1.44 -6.04
C TYR A 792 17.17 -1.37 -6.43
N LYS A 793 17.87 -0.36 -5.91
CA LYS A 793 19.27 -0.02 -6.20
C LYS A 793 20.10 0.30 -4.95
N GLY A 794 19.52 0.18 -3.76
CA GLY A 794 20.22 0.47 -2.49
C GLY A 794 21.24 -0.59 -2.05
N GLY A 795 21.32 -1.72 -2.76
CA GLY A 795 22.22 -2.82 -2.44
C GLY A 795 21.78 -3.65 -1.22
N GLY A 796 22.60 -4.61 -0.81
CA GLY A 796 22.24 -5.48 0.32
C GLY A 796 22.25 -4.78 1.69
N PRO A 797 21.79 -5.50 2.74
CA PRO A 797 21.93 -5.06 4.13
C PRO A 797 23.37 -4.68 4.49
N THR A 798 23.52 -3.69 5.37
CA THR A 798 24.84 -3.25 5.84
C THR A 798 25.50 -4.41 6.61
N PRO A 799 26.67 -4.91 6.17
CA PRO A 799 27.23 -6.20 6.62
C PRO A 799 27.78 -6.16 8.04
N ALA A 800 27.76 -7.28 8.78
CA ALA A 800 28.46 -7.38 10.07
C ALA A 800 30.00 -7.38 9.89
N ALA A 801 30.75 -7.14 10.96
CA ALA A 801 32.22 -7.05 10.91
C ALA A 801 32.87 -8.32 10.28
N GLY A 802 32.37 -9.51 10.62
CA GLY A 802 32.89 -10.78 10.10
C GLY A 802 32.62 -11.04 8.61
N GLN A 803 31.77 -10.25 7.96
CA GLN A 803 31.48 -10.35 6.52
C GLN A 803 32.37 -9.42 5.69
N LEU A 804 32.77 -8.27 6.24
CA LEU A 804 33.72 -7.35 5.59
C LEU A 804 35.09 -7.99 5.37
N ALA A 805 35.59 -8.73 6.37
CA ALA A 805 36.88 -9.42 6.30
C ALA A 805 36.93 -10.54 5.24
N ARG A 806 35.78 -11.12 4.87
CA ARG A 806 35.70 -12.20 3.86
C ARG A 806 35.55 -11.67 2.44
N GLY A 807 35.04 -10.46 2.27
CA GLY A 807 34.92 -9.80 0.96
C GLY A 807 36.26 -9.32 0.38
N ALA A 808 37.22 -8.97 1.24
CA ALA A 808 38.57 -8.55 0.82
C ALA A 808 39.50 -9.73 0.43
N ALA A 809 39.03 -10.97 0.58
CA ALA A 809 39.79 -12.20 0.32
C ALA A 809 39.28 -12.99 -0.91
N ARG A 810 38.47 -12.37 -1.77
CA ARG A 810 37.94 -12.96 -3.01
C ARG A 810 38.27 -12.13 -4.23
#